data_AF-A0A3Q0GEG6-F1
#
_entry.id   AF-A0A3Q0GEG6-F1
#
_cell.length_a   1.000
_cell.length_b   1.000
_cell.length_c   1.000
_cell.angle_alpha   90.00
_cell.angle_beta   90.00
_cell.angle_gamma   90.00
#
_symmetry.space_group_name_H-M   'P 1'
#
loop_
_entity.id
_entity.type
_entity.pdbx_description
1 polymer ?
#
loop_
_entity_poly.entity_id
_entity_poly.type
_entity_poly.pdbx_seq_one_letter_code
_entity_poly.pdbx_strand_id
1 'polypeptide(L)'
;MSSLLFCTRHLANSEEQMLLAEDGPDLIHSLDPRRCCNINAGGSANYKCGEEKNECLATYESLDYLPSHSEAYKKWLQEKAYRTDWDRWLLMGLIGIGVGMLGFLTHQIIDCLIKLKWKLVENYLQNGNFHMTWICILGSGLAMILVSSGFVVFFCPAGVPCGLPEVTGFLNGASIQNVFNIKTFLGTFVSCVLAVASGLFCGPEGPMIHLGAIIGCGLSQLKSDTLGIHLPFFTRFQNSADKRNFITAGAGAGIASVFRAPVGGLLFTLEEVASFWDVRLAWQTFFCCLMATFTTDLLSSSLDGFVYRGHFGFFEAEKGILFWVKNLLDLSILAFIPTIFLGILGGLLGALFVSLNIKINKLRMRFFSSISKLFLRKTSKLLESMMILVCTVTITVYLPYFFPCTPVRTLRTFQLKNNTEITKEFKREIAEYTCTPGTPWIGPDGVKYYNQTFNQAAALLAENGRRGIAYLFKRGTHEEFGYTSLFIAVAFYFLLSCWTAGSAVASGLVIPMLYTGALYGRIVGLILVSIFGVQTNGYGAWIDPGLFAAIGAASFVSGVSRLTVSLTVIMIEITNDVQSLLLVMVAVMVAKMIGDWFNLPLYSSLLKLKCIPYLDSEPFAGQRKKWLNLELFSARDVMEPCVRVLHLKEKIVSLAQLLANTSHGGFPVVYKSEPDQAEVFLGTITRSHT
;
A
#
# COMPACT_ATOMS: atom_id res chain seq x y z
N MET A 1 70.35 -4.10 -9.29
CA MET A 1 71.60 -4.84 -9.57
C MET A 1 71.57 -6.09 -8.70
N SER A 2 71.75 -7.27 -9.32
CA SER A 2 71.86 -8.63 -8.72
C SER A 2 70.51 -9.31 -8.37
N SER A 3 69.87 -10.11 -9.24
CA SER A 3 70.19 -11.49 -9.75
C SER A 3 69.49 -12.60 -8.93
N LEU A 4 68.49 -13.32 -9.50
CA LEU A 4 68.58 -14.72 -10.05
C LEU A 4 68.77 -15.81 -8.96
N LEU A 5 68.28 -17.06 -9.02
CA LEU A 5 67.26 -17.87 -9.71
C LEU A 5 67.43 -19.31 -9.10
N PHE A 6 66.50 -20.24 -9.36
CA PHE A 6 66.50 -21.72 -9.08
C PHE A 6 66.11 -22.19 -7.66
N CYS A 7 65.03 -22.93 -7.37
CA CYS A 7 64.24 -24.01 -8.01
C CYS A 7 64.70 -25.45 -7.65
N THR A 8 63.69 -26.32 -7.42
CA THR A 8 63.69 -27.81 -7.22
C THR A 8 63.85 -28.32 -5.78
N ARG A 9 63.12 -29.32 -5.26
CA ARG A 9 62.09 -30.24 -5.81
C ARG A 9 61.40 -31.04 -4.65
N HIS A 10 60.12 -31.35 -4.87
CA HIS A 10 59.38 -32.61 -4.60
C HIS A 10 58.67 -32.96 -3.27
N LEU A 11 57.33 -33.15 -3.45
CA LEU A 11 56.42 -34.23 -3.00
C LEU A 11 56.03 -34.27 -1.49
N ALA A 12 54.75 -34.38 -1.09
CA ALA A 12 53.50 -34.71 -1.77
C ALA A 12 52.28 -34.39 -0.87
N ASN A 13 51.12 -34.42 -1.51
CA ASN A 13 49.73 -34.53 -1.02
C ASN A 13 49.03 -33.22 -0.63
N SER A 14 47.90 -32.76 -1.21
CA SER A 14 46.94 -33.16 -2.27
C SER A 14 45.57 -32.77 -1.71
N GLU A 15 44.98 -31.67 -2.18
CA GLU A 15 43.52 -31.43 -2.35
C GLU A 15 43.25 -29.94 -2.63
N GLU A 16 43.81 -29.39 -3.72
CA GLU A 16 43.36 -28.09 -4.26
C GLU A 16 43.90 -27.92 -5.69
N GLN A 17 43.24 -28.51 -6.70
CA GLN A 17 43.37 -28.12 -8.12
C GLN A 17 42.47 -28.98 -9.05
N MET A 18 41.30 -28.44 -9.37
CA MET A 18 40.51 -28.64 -10.60
C MET A 18 39.49 -27.48 -10.54
N LEU A 19 39.55 -26.39 -11.29
CA LEU A 19 39.97 -26.13 -12.66
C LEU A 19 40.38 -24.65 -12.76
N LEU A 20 41.68 -24.39 -12.89
CA LEU A 20 42.20 -23.19 -13.54
C LEU A 20 43.26 -23.69 -14.51
N ALA A 21 42.82 -24.00 -15.73
CA ALA A 21 43.70 -24.20 -16.87
C ALA A 21 43.27 -23.20 -17.94
N GLU A 22 44.19 -22.28 -18.22
CA GLU A 22 44.47 -21.63 -19.49
C GLU A 22 43.27 -21.16 -20.34
N ASP A 23 43.03 -19.85 -20.34
CA ASP A 23 43.07 -19.05 -21.56
C ASP A 23 43.27 -17.57 -21.21
N GLY A 24 44.25 -16.94 -21.87
CA GLY A 24 44.62 -15.54 -21.70
C GLY A 24 43.61 -14.56 -22.31
N PRO A 25 43.88 -13.24 -22.23
CA PRO A 25 42.91 -12.20 -22.54
C PRO A 25 42.93 -11.88 -24.04
N ASP A 26 42.28 -12.71 -24.85
CA ASP A 26 42.06 -12.42 -26.28
C ASP A 26 40.59 -12.67 -26.67
N LEU A 27 39.76 -11.63 -26.56
CA LEU A 27 38.52 -11.53 -27.35
C LEU A 27 38.07 -10.05 -27.46
N ILE A 28 39.00 -9.21 -27.90
CA ILE A 28 38.70 -7.94 -28.57
C ILE A 28 39.24 -8.08 -29.99
N HIS A 29 38.44 -8.65 -30.91
CA HIS A 29 38.54 -8.33 -32.32
C HIS A 29 37.22 -8.60 -33.06
N SER A 30 36.67 -7.50 -33.60
CA SER A 30 35.78 -7.43 -34.77
C SER A 30 34.72 -8.52 -34.96
N LEU A 31 33.59 -8.39 -34.28
CA LEU A 31 32.34 -8.94 -34.78
C LEU A 31 31.72 -7.96 -35.77
N ASP A 32 31.85 -8.32 -37.04
CA ASP A 32 31.25 -7.68 -38.21
C ASP A 32 29.70 -7.71 -38.10
N PRO A 33 28.99 -6.56 -38.10
CA PRO A 33 27.56 -6.48 -37.77
C PRO A 33 26.61 -7.11 -38.82
N ARG A 34 27.11 -7.74 -39.87
CA ARG A 34 26.30 -8.34 -40.95
C ARG A 34 25.99 -9.83 -40.78
N ARG A 35 26.50 -10.51 -39.74
CA ARG A 35 26.30 -11.97 -39.54
C ARG A 35 25.29 -12.40 -38.49
N CYS A 36 24.66 -11.48 -37.74
CA CYS A 36 23.70 -11.84 -36.68
C CYS A 36 22.32 -12.34 -37.16
N CYS A 37 22.06 -12.46 -38.46
CA CYS A 37 20.77 -12.96 -38.96
C CYS A 37 20.67 -14.49 -39.10
N ASN A 38 21.69 -15.29 -38.75
CA ASN A 38 21.63 -16.75 -38.89
C ASN A 38 22.44 -17.49 -37.81
N ILE A 39 21.90 -17.67 -36.59
CA ILE A 39 22.35 -18.75 -35.71
C ILE A 39 21.14 -19.42 -35.05
N ASN A 40 21.03 -20.72 -35.29
CA ASN A 40 19.99 -21.63 -34.85
C ASN A 40 20.05 -21.94 -33.34
N ALA A 41 18.87 -22.35 -32.86
CA ALA A 41 18.51 -22.72 -31.50
C ALA A 41 19.43 -23.74 -30.80
N GLY A 42 19.76 -23.47 -29.52
CA GLY A 42 20.44 -24.41 -28.63
C GLY A 42 20.56 -23.91 -27.18
N GLY A 43 19.45 -23.90 -26.42
CA GLY A 43 19.46 -23.47 -25.01
C GLY A 43 18.09 -23.55 -24.29
N SER A 44 17.39 -24.69 -24.38
CA SER A 44 15.92 -24.78 -24.24
C SER A 44 15.29 -24.65 -22.82
N ALA A 45 16.06 -24.52 -21.73
CA ALA A 45 15.46 -24.52 -20.37
C ALA A 45 15.39 -23.14 -19.69
N ASN A 46 16.41 -22.29 -19.83
CA ASN A 46 16.42 -20.94 -19.23
C ASN A 46 15.90 -19.85 -20.19
N TYR A 47 15.95 -20.07 -21.50
CA TYR A 47 15.38 -19.14 -22.49
C TYR A 47 13.86 -19.07 -22.44
N LYS A 48 13.17 -20.20 -22.18
CA LYS A 48 11.70 -20.24 -22.09
C LYS A 48 11.12 -19.33 -21.01
N CYS A 49 11.80 -19.18 -19.87
CA CYS A 49 11.34 -18.29 -18.80
C CYS A 49 11.60 -16.80 -19.10
N GLY A 50 12.57 -16.49 -19.96
CA GLY A 50 12.81 -15.15 -20.49
C GLY A 50 11.81 -14.76 -21.58
N GLU A 51 11.48 -15.68 -22.49
CA GLU A 51 10.53 -15.46 -23.58
C GLU A 51 9.10 -15.20 -23.07
N GLU A 52 8.57 -16.03 -22.17
CA GLU A 52 7.23 -15.81 -21.58
C GLU A 52 7.15 -14.48 -20.82
N LYS A 53 8.24 -14.07 -20.16
CA LYS A 53 8.32 -12.80 -19.43
C LYS A 53 8.36 -11.61 -20.38
N ASN A 54 9.10 -11.71 -21.48
CA ASN A 54 9.20 -10.67 -22.50
C ASN A 54 7.89 -10.49 -23.28
N GLU A 55 7.20 -11.58 -23.60
CA GLU A 55 5.86 -11.52 -24.21
C GLU A 55 4.83 -10.84 -23.30
N CYS A 56 4.89 -11.14 -21.99
CA CYS A 56 4.02 -10.50 -20.99
C CYS A 56 4.29 -8.99 -20.87
N LEU A 57 5.57 -8.57 -20.88
CA LEU A 57 5.98 -7.16 -20.81
C LEU A 57 5.66 -6.39 -22.10
N ALA A 58 5.74 -7.03 -23.27
CA ALA A 58 5.45 -6.43 -24.56
C ALA A 58 3.98 -6.01 -24.75
N THR A 59 3.09 -6.42 -23.84
CA THR A 59 1.68 -6.01 -23.85
C THR A 59 1.49 -4.56 -23.39
N TYR A 60 2.46 -4.00 -22.65
CA TYR A 60 2.38 -2.65 -22.11
C TYR A 60 3.17 -1.64 -22.96
N GLU A 61 2.53 -0.52 -23.31
CA GLU A 61 3.20 0.60 -23.97
C GLU A 61 3.83 1.53 -22.92
N SER A 62 4.77 2.39 -23.33
CA SER A 62 5.33 3.45 -22.48
C SER A 62 4.60 4.77 -22.67
N LEU A 63 4.57 5.61 -21.63
CA LEU A 63 4.04 6.96 -21.67
C LEU A 63 5.12 7.99 -22.03
N ASP A 64 4.84 8.80 -23.04
CA ASP A 64 5.66 9.96 -23.37
C ASP A 64 5.33 11.12 -22.42
N TYR A 65 6.12 11.25 -21.35
CA TYR A 65 5.94 12.34 -20.38
C TYR A 65 6.51 13.67 -20.85
N LEU A 66 7.63 13.64 -21.57
CA LEU A 66 8.30 14.85 -22.03
C LEU A 66 7.57 15.37 -23.28
N PRO A 67 7.24 16.67 -23.34
CA PRO A 67 6.63 17.24 -24.52
C PRO A 67 7.62 17.20 -25.69
N SER A 68 7.12 16.92 -26.89
CA SER A 68 7.93 17.02 -28.11
C SER A 68 8.41 18.47 -28.30
N HIS A 69 9.72 18.70 -28.34
CA HIS A 69 10.30 20.02 -28.61
C HIS A 69 10.25 20.40 -30.11
N SER A 70 9.10 20.18 -30.77
CA SER A 70 8.88 20.49 -32.18
C SER A 70 8.66 22.00 -32.39
N GLU A 71 8.92 22.49 -33.60
CA GLU A 71 8.59 23.88 -33.97
C GLU A 71 7.10 24.17 -33.86
N ALA A 72 6.25 23.20 -34.17
CA ALA A 72 4.80 23.31 -34.01
C ALA A 72 4.42 23.53 -32.54
N TYR A 73 5.02 22.77 -31.62
CA TYR A 73 4.80 22.95 -30.18
C TYR A 73 5.29 24.32 -29.69
N LYS A 74 6.44 24.80 -30.20
CA LYS A 74 6.96 26.13 -29.87
C LYS A 74 6.04 27.26 -30.35
N LYS A 75 5.55 27.19 -31.60
CA LYS A 75 4.58 28.17 -32.15
C LYS A 75 3.28 28.19 -31.33
N TRP A 76 2.73 27.01 -31.06
CA TRP A 76 1.54 26.88 -30.20
C TRP A 76 1.77 27.46 -28.79
N LEU A 77 2.97 27.27 -28.23
CA LEU A 77 3.31 27.83 -26.91
C LEU A 77 3.43 29.35 -26.93
N GLN A 78 3.91 29.94 -28.03
CA GLN A 78 4.01 31.40 -28.21
C GLN A 78 2.64 32.08 -28.33
N GLU A 79 1.63 31.38 -28.86
CA GLU A 79 0.26 31.90 -28.99
C GLU A 79 -0.51 31.92 -27.65
N LYS A 80 -0.03 31.20 -26.63
CA LYS A 80 -0.68 31.13 -25.32
C LYS A 80 -0.28 32.31 -24.42
N ALA A 81 -1.27 32.86 -23.71
CA ALA A 81 -1.06 33.88 -22.69
C ALA A 81 -0.07 33.44 -21.59
N TYR A 82 0.58 34.43 -20.97
CA TYR A 82 1.59 34.23 -19.93
C TYR A 82 1.13 33.26 -18.83
N ARG A 83 2.02 32.33 -18.45
CA ARG A 83 1.75 31.27 -17.48
C ARG A 83 1.62 31.85 -16.06
N THR A 84 0.40 32.11 -15.63
CA THR A 84 0.12 32.27 -14.19
C THR A 84 0.01 30.87 -13.58
N ASP A 85 0.69 30.62 -12.45
CA ASP A 85 0.68 29.31 -11.78
C ASP A 85 -0.55 29.12 -10.86
N TRP A 86 -1.34 30.16 -10.63
CA TRP A 86 -2.52 30.15 -9.76
C TRP A 86 -3.59 29.12 -10.16
N ASP A 87 -3.77 28.88 -11.46
CA ASP A 87 -4.72 27.90 -11.99
C ASP A 87 -4.39 26.46 -11.56
N ARG A 88 -3.10 26.14 -11.46
CA ARG A 88 -2.60 24.85 -10.98
C ARG A 88 -2.86 24.66 -9.49
N TRP A 89 -2.60 25.69 -8.67
CA TRP A 89 -2.90 25.66 -7.24
C TRP A 89 -4.39 25.51 -6.96
N LEU A 90 -5.23 26.23 -7.71
CA LEU A 90 -6.68 26.09 -7.63
C LEU A 90 -7.12 24.65 -7.95
N LEU A 91 -6.59 24.06 -9.03
CA LEU A 91 -6.92 22.70 -9.41
C LEU A 91 -6.46 21.67 -8.37
N MET A 92 -5.26 21.83 -7.79
CA MET A 92 -4.79 21.00 -6.68
C MET A 92 -5.72 21.11 -5.45
N GLY A 93 -6.19 22.31 -5.13
CA GLY A 93 -7.18 22.52 -4.06
C GLY A 93 -8.51 21.82 -4.33
N LEU A 94 -9.03 21.91 -5.57
CA LEU A 94 -10.26 21.23 -5.97
C LEU A 94 -10.12 19.70 -5.93
N ILE A 95 -8.96 19.16 -6.35
CA ILE A 95 -8.67 17.72 -6.21
C ILE A 95 -8.67 17.34 -4.73
N GLY A 96 -7.98 18.09 -3.87
CA GLY A 96 -7.96 17.86 -2.43
C GLY A 96 -9.37 17.83 -1.83
N ILE A 97 -10.21 18.82 -2.12
CA ILE A 97 -11.60 18.88 -1.65
C ILE A 97 -12.41 17.67 -2.15
N GLY A 98 -12.30 17.31 -3.43
CA GLY A 98 -13.00 16.17 -4.02
C GLY A 98 -12.61 14.84 -3.37
N VAL A 99 -11.31 14.63 -3.13
CA VAL A 99 -10.80 13.43 -2.46
C VAL A 99 -11.19 13.41 -0.98
N GLY A 100 -11.12 14.54 -0.27
CA GLY A 100 -11.53 14.65 1.13
C GLY A 100 -13.01 14.37 1.36
N MET A 101 -13.88 14.82 0.44
CA MET A 101 -15.31 14.49 0.44
C MET A 101 -15.55 13.00 0.19
N LEU A 102 -14.80 12.39 -0.74
CA LEU A 102 -14.89 10.96 -1.00
C LEU A 102 -14.47 10.12 0.22
N GLY A 103 -13.34 10.46 0.86
CA GLY A 103 -12.87 9.76 2.05
C GLY A 103 -13.85 9.85 3.22
N PHE A 104 -14.44 11.03 3.44
CA PHE A 104 -15.53 11.19 4.40
C PHE A 104 -16.73 10.28 4.06
N LEU A 105 -17.19 10.29 2.81
CA LEU A 105 -18.32 9.47 2.37
C LEU A 105 -18.06 7.98 2.57
N THR A 106 -16.88 7.49 2.18
CA THR A 106 -16.49 6.09 2.38
C THR A 106 -16.55 5.69 3.85
N HIS A 107 -15.99 6.51 4.74
CA HIS A 107 -16.01 6.21 6.17
C HIS A 107 -17.42 6.20 6.77
N GLN A 108 -18.26 7.18 6.41
CA GLN A 108 -19.63 7.22 6.90
C GLN A 108 -20.48 6.04 6.44
N ILE A 109 -20.34 5.62 5.17
CA ILE A 109 -21.08 4.46 4.66
C ILE A 109 -20.60 3.18 5.34
N ILE A 110 -19.28 2.99 5.50
CA ILE A 110 -18.72 1.83 6.20
C ILE A 110 -19.25 1.76 7.63
N ASP A 111 -19.18 2.86 8.39
CA ASP A 111 -19.64 2.90 9.78
C ASP A 111 -21.15 2.67 9.89
N CYS A 112 -21.94 3.22 8.97
CA CYS A 112 -23.39 2.99 8.91
C CYS A 112 -23.72 1.51 8.65
N LEU A 113 -23.06 0.88 7.68
CA LEU A 113 -23.26 -0.54 7.36
C LEU A 113 -22.83 -1.45 8.51
N ILE A 114 -21.71 -1.14 9.17
CA ILE A 114 -21.23 -1.88 10.34
C ILE A 114 -22.22 -1.73 11.51
N LYS A 115 -22.71 -0.52 11.81
CA LYS A 115 -23.73 -0.27 12.83
C LYS A 115 -25.03 -1.03 12.54
N LEU A 116 -25.49 -1.03 11.28
CA LEU A 116 -26.67 -1.78 10.85
C LEU A 116 -26.49 -3.29 11.06
N LYS A 117 -25.33 -3.83 10.67
CA LYS A 117 -24.98 -5.25 10.85
C LYS A 117 -24.99 -5.64 12.33
N TRP A 118 -24.36 -4.84 13.20
CA TRP A 118 -24.33 -5.12 14.63
C TRP A 118 -25.71 -5.01 15.28
N LYS A 119 -26.54 -4.04 14.88
CA LYS A 119 -27.92 -3.90 15.37
C LYS A 119 -28.81 -5.12 15.06
N LEU A 120 -28.59 -5.80 13.94
CA LEU A 120 -29.29 -7.04 13.60
C LEU A 120 -28.91 -8.21 14.52
N VAL A 121 -27.70 -8.19 15.08
CA VAL A 121 -27.11 -9.31 15.81
C VAL A 121 -27.19 -9.11 17.33
N GLU A 122 -27.26 -7.87 17.79
CA GLU A 122 -27.25 -7.49 19.22
C GLU A 122 -28.25 -8.30 20.06
N ASN A 123 -29.51 -8.43 19.60
CA ASN A 123 -30.53 -9.20 20.29
C ASN A 123 -30.19 -10.70 20.39
N TYR A 124 -29.62 -11.29 19.34
CA TYR A 124 -29.26 -12.71 19.33
C TYR A 124 -28.01 -12.99 20.17
N LEU A 125 -27.09 -12.03 20.20
CA LEU A 125 -25.86 -12.11 20.97
C LEU A 125 -26.14 -12.01 22.48
N GLN A 126 -27.04 -11.11 22.90
CA GLN A 126 -27.48 -10.98 24.30
C GLN A 126 -28.24 -12.22 24.78
N ASN A 127 -29.02 -12.85 23.89
CA ASN A 127 -29.75 -14.08 24.19
C ASN A 127 -28.87 -15.34 24.21
N GLY A 128 -27.56 -15.23 23.95
CA GLY A 128 -26.64 -16.38 23.93
C GLY A 128 -26.84 -17.35 22.75
N ASN A 129 -27.58 -16.95 21.71
CA ASN A 129 -27.88 -17.80 20.56
C ASN A 129 -26.77 -17.71 19.50
N PHE A 130 -25.68 -18.48 19.69
CA PHE A 130 -24.49 -18.44 18.83
C PHE A 130 -24.76 -18.83 17.38
N HIS A 131 -25.56 -19.87 17.14
CA HIS A 131 -25.87 -20.32 15.79
C HIS A 131 -26.63 -19.27 14.99
N MET A 132 -27.60 -18.60 15.63
CA MET A 132 -28.35 -17.51 14.98
C MET A 132 -27.46 -16.30 14.74
N THR A 133 -26.61 -15.95 15.70
CA THR A 133 -25.59 -14.89 15.55
C THR A 133 -24.70 -15.17 14.34
N TRP A 134 -24.18 -16.40 14.23
CA TRP A 134 -23.34 -16.82 13.10
C TRP A 134 -24.10 -16.76 11.76
N ILE A 135 -25.33 -17.27 11.69
CA ILE A 135 -26.16 -17.23 10.47
C ILE A 135 -26.43 -15.79 10.04
N CYS A 136 -26.78 -14.90 10.97
CA CYS A 136 -27.07 -13.49 10.66
C CYS A 136 -25.82 -12.72 10.20
N ILE A 137 -24.68 -12.90 10.87
CA ILE A 137 -23.42 -12.27 10.46
C ILE A 137 -22.96 -12.83 9.11
N LEU A 138 -23.00 -14.15 8.94
CA LEU A 138 -22.58 -14.78 7.70
C LEU A 138 -23.50 -14.41 6.55
N GLY A 139 -24.81 -14.43 6.74
CA GLY A 139 -25.80 -14.08 5.73
C GLY A 139 -25.67 -12.62 5.26
N SER A 140 -25.57 -11.68 6.21
CA SER A 140 -25.36 -10.26 5.89
C SER A 140 -24.00 -10.02 5.22
N GLY A 141 -22.93 -10.68 5.69
CA GLY A 141 -21.61 -10.58 5.09
C GLY A 141 -21.55 -11.17 3.67
N LEU A 142 -22.14 -12.35 3.44
CA LEU A 142 -22.17 -13.00 2.13
C LEU A 142 -22.94 -12.16 1.11
N ALA A 143 -24.06 -11.55 1.51
CA ALA A 143 -24.80 -10.63 0.66
C ALA A 143 -23.92 -9.43 0.22
N MET A 144 -23.19 -8.82 1.16
CA MET A 144 -22.28 -7.70 0.86
C MET A 144 -21.11 -8.13 -0.04
N ILE A 145 -20.47 -9.27 0.23
CA ILE A 145 -19.33 -9.76 -0.58
C ILE A 145 -19.74 -10.20 -1.98
N LEU A 146 -20.91 -10.80 -2.14
CA LEU A 146 -21.42 -11.21 -3.45
C LEU A 146 -21.62 -9.99 -4.36
N VAL A 147 -22.18 -8.90 -3.81
CA VAL A 147 -22.30 -7.62 -4.55
C VAL A 147 -20.92 -7.00 -4.81
N SER A 148 -20.05 -6.97 -3.80
CA SER A 148 -18.69 -6.40 -3.90
C SER A 148 -17.85 -7.08 -4.98
N SER A 149 -17.65 -8.40 -4.88
CA SER A 149 -16.85 -9.17 -5.84
C SER A 149 -17.52 -9.23 -7.21
N GLY A 150 -18.85 -9.28 -7.26
CA GLY A 150 -19.62 -9.21 -8.51
C GLY A 150 -19.32 -7.93 -9.29
N PHE A 151 -19.32 -6.76 -8.63
CA PHE A 151 -18.96 -5.49 -9.28
C PHE A 151 -17.52 -5.50 -9.82
N VAL A 152 -16.54 -6.01 -9.07
CA VAL A 152 -15.15 -6.07 -9.54
C VAL A 152 -14.99 -7.01 -10.74
N VAL A 153 -15.58 -8.21 -10.68
CA VAL A 153 -15.35 -9.27 -11.68
C VAL A 153 -16.14 -9.03 -12.98
N PHE A 154 -17.34 -8.45 -12.90
CA PHE A 154 -18.21 -8.25 -14.06
C PHE A 154 -18.21 -6.82 -14.59
N PHE A 155 -18.09 -5.79 -13.73
CA PHE A 155 -18.22 -4.39 -14.14
C PHE A 155 -16.88 -3.72 -14.43
N CYS A 156 -15.80 -4.11 -13.73
CA CYS A 156 -14.48 -3.51 -13.92
C CYS A 156 -13.70 -4.19 -15.06
N PRO A 157 -13.37 -3.46 -16.16
CA PRO A 157 -12.67 -4.05 -17.30
C PRO A 157 -11.23 -4.45 -16.98
N ALA A 158 -10.60 -3.79 -16.01
CA ALA A 158 -9.21 -4.04 -15.62
C ALA A 158 -9.03 -5.09 -14.51
N GLY A 159 -10.13 -5.57 -13.88
CA GLY A 159 -10.07 -6.61 -12.83
C GLY A 159 -9.17 -6.27 -11.63
N VAL A 160 -9.06 -4.99 -11.26
CA VAL A 160 -8.08 -4.47 -10.29
C VAL A 160 -8.56 -4.66 -8.84
N PRO A 161 -7.83 -5.41 -7.98
CA PRO A 161 -8.24 -5.62 -6.59
C PRO A 161 -7.61 -4.66 -5.54
N CYS A 162 -6.64 -3.81 -5.90
CA CYS A 162 -5.99 -2.90 -4.91
C CYS A 162 -5.62 -1.53 -5.49
N GLY A 163 -5.21 -1.46 -6.76
CA GLY A 163 -5.01 -0.21 -7.49
C GLY A 163 -3.66 0.48 -7.24
N LEU A 164 -3.01 0.26 -6.09
CA LEU A 164 -1.71 0.88 -5.81
C LEU A 164 -0.58 0.42 -6.77
N PRO A 165 -0.37 -0.89 -7.02
CA PRO A 165 0.62 -1.32 -8.01
C PRO A 165 0.36 -0.71 -9.40
N GLU A 166 -0.89 -0.66 -9.84
CA GLU A 166 -1.27 -0.09 -11.13
C GLU A 166 -0.97 1.41 -11.21
N VAL A 167 -1.31 2.19 -10.17
CA VAL A 167 -0.99 3.62 -10.13
C VAL A 167 0.52 3.83 -10.12
N THR A 168 1.26 3.03 -9.35
CA THR A 168 2.72 3.12 -9.26
C THR A 168 3.40 2.78 -10.59
N GLY A 169 2.97 1.70 -11.25
CA GLY A 169 3.44 1.36 -12.60
C GLY A 169 3.09 2.43 -13.64
N PHE A 170 1.88 2.99 -13.55
CA PHE A 170 1.47 4.08 -14.42
C PHE A 170 2.30 5.35 -14.23
N LEU A 171 2.68 5.67 -12.99
CA LEU A 171 3.52 6.83 -12.68
C LEU A 171 5.00 6.57 -12.93
N ASN A 172 5.44 5.31 -13.03
CA ASN A 172 6.79 4.95 -13.43
C ASN A 172 7.00 5.05 -14.95
N GLY A 173 5.92 4.96 -15.74
CA GLY A 173 5.95 5.15 -17.20
C GLY A 173 5.17 4.12 -18.01
N ALA A 174 4.57 3.11 -17.37
CA ALA A 174 3.80 2.09 -18.06
C ALA A 174 2.39 2.61 -18.42
N SER A 175 1.99 2.48 -19.68
CA SER A 175 0.62 2.75 -20.12
C SER A 175 -0.27 1.57 -19.77
N ILE A 176 -1.12 1.74 -18.75
CA ILE A 176 -2.08 0.72 -18.33
C ILE A 176 -3.49 1.17 -18.72
N GLN A 177 -4.11 0.41 -19.62
CA GLN A 177 -5.43 0.74 -20.15
C GLN A 177 -6.52 0.66 -19.06
N ASN A 178 -7.48 1.58 -19.12
CA ASN A 178 -8.70 1.61 -18.30
C ASN A 178 -8.50 1.76 -16.77
N VAL A 179 -7.29 2.05 -16.29
CA VAL A 179 -7.02 2.23 -14.85
C VAL A 179 -7.74 3.46 -14.28
N PHE A 180 -7.86 4.53 -15.07
CA PHE A 180 -8.47 5.79 -14.62
C PHE A 180 -9.91 6.03 -15.09
N ASN A 181 -10.60 4.99 -15.57
CA ASN A 181 -11.98 5.14 -16.06
C ASN A 181 -13.00 5.29 -14.93
N ILE A 182 -14.11 5.98 -15.22
CA ILE A 182 -15.23 6.15 -14.27
C ILE A 182 -15.88 4.82 -13.86
N LYS A 183 -15.88 3.81 -14.74
CA LYS A 183 -16.36 2.46 -14.40
C LYS A 183 -15.49 1.81 -13.34
N THR A 184 -14.17 1.99 -13.43
CA THR A 184 -13.19 1.51 -12.45
C THR A 184 -13.36 2.26 -11.12
N PHE A 185 -13.64 3.58 -11.16
CA PHE A 185 -13.97 4.37 -9.98
C PHE A 185 -15.18 3.80 -9.23
N LEU A 186 -16.32 3.64 -9.92
CA LEU A 186 -17.56 3.18 -9.29
C LEU A 186 -17.41 1.75 -8.74
N GLY A 187 -16.81 0.84 -9.52
CA GLY A 187 -16.62 -0.54 -9.09
C GLY A 187 -15.66 -0.67 -7.90
N THR A 188 -14.58 0.10 -7.88
CA THR A 188 -13.61 0.11 -6.76
C THR A 188 -14.24 0.71 -5.50
N PHE A 189 -14.97 1.82 -5.61
CA PHE A 189 -15.64 2.46 -4.47
C PHE A 189 -16.68 1.55 -3.83
N VAL A 190 -17.63 1.02 -4.63
CA VAL A 190 -18.69 0.12 -4.13
C VAL A 190 -18.11 -1.16 -3.55
N SER A 191 -17.13 -1.76 -4.24
CA SER A 191 -16.49 -2.98 -3.76
C SER A 191 -15.77 -2.75 -2.43
N CYS A 192 -14.99 -1.68 -2.30
CA CYS A 192 -14.24 -1.35 -1.10
C CYS A 192 -15.15 -1.16 0.11
N VAL A 193 -16.22 -0.35 -0.02
CA VAL A 193 -17.16 -0.06 1.06
C VAL A 193 -17.83 -1.35 1.58
N LEU A 194 -18.35 -2.17 0.66
CA LEU A 194 -19.03 -3.42 1.00
C LEU A 194 -18.07 -4.49 1.54
N ALA A 195 -16.84 -4.54 1.03
CA ALA A 195 -15.81 -5.46 1.48
C ALA A 195 -15.42 -5.21 2.94
N VAL A 196 -15.12 -3.95 3.28
CA VAL A 196 -14.76 -3.57 4.65
C VAL A 196 -15.96 -3.75 5.59
N ALA A 197 -17.17 -3.36 5.16
CA ALA A 197 -18.38 -3.52 5.97
C ALA A 197 -18.75 -5.01 6.24
N SER A 198 -18.45 -5.91 5.31
CA SER A 198 -18.71 -7.35 5.47
C SER A 198 -17.97 -7.97 6.67
N GLY A 199 -16.85 -7.38 7.09
CA GLY A 199 -15.99 -7.89 8.17
C GLY A 199 -14.79 -8.69 7.68
N LEU A 200 -14.50 -8.69 6.38
CA LEU A 200 -13.25 -9.22 5.84
C LEU A 200 -12.05 -8.45 6.40
N PHE A 201 -10.93 -9.12 6.66
CA PHE A 201 -9.71 -8.48 7.17
C PHE A 201 -9.02 -7.68 6.06
N CYS A 202 -9.55 -6.48 5.83
CA CYS A 202 -9.10 -5.51 4.84
C CYS A 202 -9.44 -4.08 5.30
N GLY A 203 -8.86 -3.09 4.62
CA GLY A 203 -9.15 -1.68 4.89
C GLY A 203 -9.34 -0.86 3.61
N PRO A 204 -9.90 0.36 3.71
CA PRO A 204 -10.15 1.24 2.56
C PRO A 204 -8.91 1.99 2.05
N GLU A 205 -7.78 1.91 2.76
CA GLU A 205 -6.58 2.75 2.52
C GLU A 205 -6.05 2.59 1.10
N GLY A 206 -5.82 1.34 0.66
CA GLY A 206 -5.27 1.04 -0.67
C GLY A 206 -6.17 1.53 -1.81
N PRO A 207 -7.46 1.14 -1.84
CA PRO A 207 -8.43 1.63 -2.82
C PRO A 207 -8.56 3.16 -2.83
N MET A 208 -8.42 3.85 -1.69
CA MET A 208 -8.46 5.31 -1.63
C MET A 208 -7.32 5.99 -2.38
N ILE A 209 -6.13 5.39 -2.42
CA ILE A 209 -5.01 5.89 -3.24
C ILE A 209 -5.41 5.91 -4.71
N HIS A 210 -5.98 4.79 -5.18
CA HIS A 210 -6.42 4.65 -6.57
C HIS A 210 -7.58 5.58 -6.89
N LEU A 211 -8.59 5.67 -6.02
CA LEU A 211 -9.72 6.58 -6.21
C LEU A 211 -9.28 8.06 -6.22
N GLY A 212 -8.34 8.43 -5.35
CA GLY A 212 -7.73 9.77 -5.37
C GLY A 212 -6.97 10.05 -6.66
N ALA A 213 -6.21 9.08 -7.16
CA ALA A 213 -5.52 9.15 -8.45
C ALA A 213 -6.51 9.30 -9.63
N ILE A 214 -7.67 8.62 -9.58
CA ILE A 214 -8.73 8.76 -10.58
C ILE A 214 -9.35 10.16 -10.54
N ILE A 215 -9.62 10.72 -9.35
CA ILE A 215 -10.11 12.09 -9.20
C ILE A 215 -9.10 13.10 -9.77
N GLY A 216 -7.81 12.93 -9.47
CA GLY A 216 -6.73 13.75 -10.04
C GLY A 216 -6.67 13.68 -11.57
N CYS A 217 -6.82 12.48 -12.14
CA CYS A 217 -6.90 12.29 -13.60
C CYS A 217 -8.16 12.94 -14.19
N GLY A 218 -9.33 12.73 -13.57
CA GLY A 218 -10.62 13.21 -14.09
C GLY A 218 -10.75 14.73 -14.04
N LEU A 219 -10.38 15.36 -12.92
CA LEU A 219 -10.45 16.81 -12.75
C LEU A 219 -9.39 17.56 -13.55
N SER A 220 -8.24 16.96 -13.86
CA SER A 220 -7.23 17.59 -14.72
C SER A 220 -7.61 17.58 -16.20
N GLN A 221 -8.33 16.55 -16.66
CA GLN A 221 -8.74 16.43 -18.06
C GLN A 221 -10.09 17.09 -18.36
N LEU A 222 -11.04 17.05 -17.41
CA LEU A 222 -12.45 17.47 -17.56
C LEU A 222 -13.12 17.02 -18.88
N LYS A 223 -12.67 15.86 -19.35
CA LYS A 223 -13.13 15.17 -20.53
C LYS A 223 -13.51 13.76 -20.09
N SER A 224 -14.79 13.43 -20.19
CA SER A 224 -15.28 12.09 -19.90
C SER A 224 -15.82 11.47 -21.17
N ASP A 225 -15.03 10.59 -21.78
CA ASP A 225 -15.45 9.84 -22.97
C ASP A 225 -16.63 8.89 -22.64
N THR A 226 -16.77 8.50 -21.36
CA THR A 226 -17.88 7.63 -20.92
C THR A 226 -19.18 8.39 -20.70
N LEU A 227 -19.13 9.66 -20.28
CA LEU A 227 -20.30 10.50 -20.04
C LEU A 227 -20.61 11.46 -21.20
N GLY A 228 -19.74 11.55 -22.21
CA GLY A 228 -19.90 12.48 -23.34
C GLY A 228 -19.74 13.95 -22.96
N ILE A 229 -19.15 14.26 -21.79
CA ILE A 229 -19.01 15.62 -21.27
C ILE A 229 -17.62 16.16 -21.63
N HIS A 230 -17.61 17.30 -22.34
CA HIS A 230 -16.41 18.07 -22.65
C HIS A 230 -16.59 19.50 -22.13
N LEU A 231 -15.97 19.81 -20.99
CA LEU A 231 -15.96 21.16 -20.46
C LEU A 231 -14.70 21.90 -20.96
N PRO A 232 -14.81 23.13 -21.49
CA PRO A 232 -13.66 23.87 -22.02
C PRO A 232 -12.75 24.47 -20.93
N PHE A 233 -13.00 24.17 -19.65
CA PHE A 233 -12.17 24.60 -18.54
C PHE A 233 -10.90 23.75 -18.42
N PHE A 234 -9.78 24.37 -18.04
CA PHE A 234 -8.51 23.69 -17.76
C PHE A 234 -7.88 22.88 -18.92
N THR A 235 -8.24 23.18 -20.18
CA THR A 235 -7.64 22.55 -21.39
C THR A 235 -6.11 22.66 -21.45
N ARG A 236 -5.52 23.62 -20.73
CA ARG A 236 -4.07 23.78 -20.55
C ARG A 236 -3.41 22.53 -19.94
N PHE A 237 -4.08 21.82 -19.05
CA PHE A 237 -3.51 20.72 -18.25
C PHE A 237 -3.65 19.34 -18.90
N GLN A 238 -4.13 19.26 -20.15
CA GLN A 238 -4.28 18.02 -20.91
C GLN A 238 -2.95 17.42 -21.41
N ASN A 239 -1.81 17.83 -20.83
CA ASN A 239 -0.48 17.29 -21.12
C ASN A 239 -0.17 16.09 -20.21
N SER A 240 0.59 15.11 -20.71
CA SER A 240 1.03 13.92 -19.96
C SER A 240 1.78 14.28 -18.67
N ALA A 241 2.66 15.28 -18.71
CA ALA A 241 3.43 15.72 -17.54
C ALA A 241 2.54 16.28 -16.42
N ASP A 242 1.64 17.20 -16.75
CA ASP A 242 0.75 17.82 -15.77
C ASP A 242 -0.28 16.81 -15.25
N LYS A 243 -0.84 15.98 -16.14
CA LYS A 243 -1.71 14.86 -15.78
C LYS A 243 -1.04 13.96 -14.74
N ARG A 244 0.23 13.59 -14.95
CA ARG A 244 1.00 12.79 -14.00
C ARG A 244 1.12 13.46 -12.63
N ASN A 245 1.41 14.76 -12.60
CA ASN A 245 1.53 15.55 -11.37
C ASN A 245 0.21 15.58 -10.58
N PHE A 246 -0.92 15.81 -11.25
CA PHE A 246 -2.24 15.80 -10.60
C PHE A 246 -2.66 14.42 -10.11
N ILE A 247 -2.34 13.35 -10.86
CA ILE A 247 -2.56 11.96 -10.43
C ILE A 247 -1.74 11.64 -9.17
N THR A 248 -0.47 12.05 -9.15
CA THR A 248 0.43 11.88 -8.01
C THR A 248 -0.11 12.61 -6.77
N ALA A 249 -0.53 13.87 -6.94
CA ALA A 249 -1.13 14.65 -5.84
C ALA A 249 -2.45 14.05 -5.34
N GLY A 250 -3.30 13.57 -6.25
CA GLY A 250 -4.56 12.90 -5.90
C GLY A 250 -4.35 11.58 -5.14
N ALA A 251 -3.34 10.80 -5.52
CA ALA A 251 -2.95 9.58 -4.79
C ALA A 251 -2.54 9.89 -3.33
N GLY A 252 -1.74 10.95 -3.11
CA GLY A 252 -1.35 11.39 -1.77
C GLY A 252 -2.50 11.93 -0.95
N ALA A 253 -3.38 12.72 -1.56
CA ALA A 253 -4.60 13.21 -0.93
C ALA A 253 -5.50 12.07 -0.45
N GLY A 254 -5.53 10.94 -1.15
CA GLY A 254 -6.28 9.74 -0.74
C GLY A 254 -5.79 9.16 0.59
N ILE A 255 -4.47 9.06 0.76
CA ILE A 255 -3.83 8.57 1.99
C ILE A 255 -4.01 9.57 3.12
N ALA A 256 -3.78 10.84 2.81
CA ALA A 256 -3.94 11.94 3.75
C ALA A 256 -5.37 11.93 4.32
N SER A 257 -6.39 11.80 3.48
CA SER A 257 -7.80 11.75 3.91
C SER A 257 -8.13 10.56 4.83
N VAL A 258 -7.58 9.36 4.55
CA VAL A 258 -7.90 8.15 5.34
C VAL A 258 -7.22 8.15 6.71
N PHE A 259 -5.95 8.55 6.76
CA PHE A 259 -5.16 8.59 7.99
C PHE A 259 -5.26 9.93 8.73
N ARG A 260 -5.88 10.94 8.12
CA ARG A 260 -5.92 12.33 8.60
C ARG A 260 -4.50 12.89 8.84
N ALA A 261 -3.59 12.53 7.93
CA ALA A 261 -2.15 12.67 8.05
C ALA A 261 -1.59 13.34 6.78
N PRO A 262 -1.59 14.69 6.68
CA PRO A 262 -1.26 15.39 5.44
C PRO A 262 0.24 15.32 5.09
N VAL A 263 1.14 15.38 6.08
CA VAL A 263 2.58 15.26 5.83
C VAL A 263 2.92 13.80 5.50
N GLY A 264 2.28 12.86 6.20
CA GLY A 264 2.39 11.43 5.91
C GLY A 264 1.97 11.08 4.48
N GLY A 265 0.86 11.64 3.99
CA GLY A 265 0.39 11.45 2.62
C GLY A 265 1.37 11.98 1.56
N LEU A 266 1.95 13.16 1.78
CA LEU A 266 2.99 13.73 0.93
C LEU A 266 4.21 12.82 0.84
N LEU A 267 4.74 12.40 2.00
CA LEU A 267 5.95 11.57 2.05
C LEU A 267 5.71 10.17 1.50
N PHE A 268 4.51 9.61 1.69
CA PHE A 268 4.15 8.35 1.05
C PHE A 268 4.19 8.48 -0.47
N THR A 269 3.65 9.58 -1.03
CA THR A 269 3.71 9.75 -2.48
C THR A 269 5.13 9.88 -3.00
N LEU A 270 6.01 10.52 -2.24
CA LEU A 270 7.43 10.62 -2.55
C LEU A 270 8.12 9.25 -2.52
N GLU A 271 7.84 8.43 -1.50
CA GLU A 271 8.56 7.19 -1.23
C GLU A 271 8.07 6.01 -2.06
N GLU A 272 6.76 5.89 -2.31
CA GLU A 272 6.15 4.71 -2.95
C GLU A 272 5.58 4.97 -4.35
N VAL A 273 5.03 6.17 -4.59
CA VAL A 273 4.15 6.41 -5.75
C VAL A 273 4.86 7.16 -6.88
N ALA A 274 5.73 8.11 -6.55
CA ALA A 274 6.40 8.97 -7.50
C ALA A 274 7.78 8.42 -7.89
N SER A 275 8.06 8.35 -9.19
CA SER A 275 9.42 8.04 -9.68
C SER A 275 10.25 9.29 -9.96
N PHE A 276 9.61 10.45 -10.13
CA PHE A 276 10.26 11.75 -10.33
C PHE A 276 9.58 12.78 -9.45
N TRP A 277 10.36 13.67 -8.85
CA TRP A 277 9.84 14.62 -7.87
C TRP A 277 10.54 15.98 -7.93
N ASP A 278 9.74 17.03 -8.11
CA ASP A 278 10.19 18.42 -8.06
C ASP A 278 9.77 19.07 -6.73
N VAL A 279 10.58 19.98 -6.20
CA VAL A 279 10.24 20.73 -4.96
C VAL A 279 8.92 21.50 -5.12
N ARG A 280 8.64 22.05 -6.31
CA ARG A 280 7.35 22.73 -6.59
C ARG A 280 6.17 21.77 -6.54
N LEU A 281 6.34 20.56 -7.08
CA LEU A 281 5.33 19.50 -6.98
C LEU A 281 5.12 19.10 -5.52
N ALA A 282 6.18 19.08 -4.71
CA ALA A 282 6.09 18.80 -3.28
C ALA A 282 5.14 19.76 -2.56
N TRP A 283 5.31 21.08 -2.76
CA TRP A 283 4.45 22.09 -2.15
C TRP A 283 3.00 22.00 -2.63
N GLN A 284 2.80 21.68 -3.91
CA GLN A 284 1.47 21.52 -4.50
C GLN A 284 0.75 20.27 -3.99
N THR A 285 1.46 19.14 -3.92
CA THR A 285 0.94 17.90 -3.35
C THR A 285 0.65 18.07 -1.86
N PHE A 286 1.51 18.77 -1.12
CA PHE A 286 1.27 19.08 0.29
C PHE A 286 -0.02 19.88 0.48
N PHE A 287 -0.22 20.93 -0.32
CA PHE A 287 -1.46 21.71 -0.29
C PHE A 287 -2.69 20.88 -0.65
N CYS A 288 -2.59 20.01 -1.67
CA CYS A 288 -3.66 19.07 -2.02
C CYS A 288 -4.02 18.14 -0.85
N CYS A 289 -3.01 17.56 -0.19
CA CYS A 289 -3.19 16.69 0.98
C CYS A 289 -3.83 17.46 2.16
N LEU A 290 -3.39 18.68 2.43
CA LEU A 290 -3.94 19.55 3.46
C LEU A 290 -5.42 19.88 3.21
N MET A 291 -5.79 20.18 1.96
CA MET A 291 -7.19 20.43 1.60
C MET A 291 -8.05 19.16 1.73
N ALA A 292 -7.50 17.99 1.44
CA ALA A 292 -8.20 16.72 1.63
C ALA A 292 -8.47 16.42 3.10
N THR A 293 -7.45 16.53 3.96
CA THR A 293 -7.61 16.32 5.42
C THR A 293 -8.56 17.33 6.03
N PHE A 294 -8.37 18.62 5.70
CA PHE A 294 -9.26 19.70 6.15
C PHE A 294 -10.71 19.42 5.78
N THR A 295 -10.99 19.00 4.54
CA THR A 295 -12.36 18.71 4.09
C THR A 295 -12.95 17.51 4.81
N THR A 296 -12.17 16.43 4.98
CA THR A 296 -12.62 15.24 5.72
C THR A 296 -12.94 15.58 7.18
N ASP A 297 -12.06 16.34 7.84
CA ASP A 297 -12.23 16.74 9.23
C ASP A 297 -13.42 17.67 9.41
N LEU A 298 -13.57 18.68 8.54
CA LEU A 298 -14.69 19.63 8.56
C LEU A 298 -16.04 18.92 8.41
N LEU A 299 -16.14 17.98 7.46
CA LEU A 299 -17.36 17.21 7.27
C LEU A 299 -17.63 16.25 8.44
N SER A 300 -16.59 15.62 8.99
CA SER A 300 -16.72 14.72 10.14
C SER A 300 -17.08 15.43 11.46
N SER A 301 -16.71 16.70 11.59
CA SER A 301 -17.12 17.56 12.71
C SER A 301 -18.63 17.83 12.70
N SER A 302 -19.18 18.04 11.50
CA SER A 302 -20.57 18.40 11.28
C SER A 302 -21.51 17.19 11.36
N LEU A 303 -21.06 16.06 10.81
CA LEU A 303 -21.88 14.88 10.51
C LEU A 303 -21.29 13.61 11.14
N ASP A 304 -22.07 12.95 11.99
CA ASP A 304 -21.79 11.59 12.49
C ASP A 304 -22.96 10.68 12.11
N GLY A 305 -22.71 9.67 11.27
CA GLY A 305 -23.76 8.77 10.77
C GLY A 305 -24.83 9.48 9.94
N PHE A 306 -24.45 10.51 9.16
CA PHE A 306 -25.34 11.41 8.41
C PHE A 306 -26.29 12.26 9.26
N VAL A 307 -26.13 12.28 10.58
CA VAL A 307 -26.90 13.14 11.50
C VAL A 307 -26.08 14.38 11.83
N TYR A 308 -26.67 15.56 11.65
CA TYR A 308 -26.06 16.84 11.98
C TYR A 308 -26.03 17.03 13.51
N ARG A 309 -24.84 17.14 14.09
CA ARG A 309 -24.66 17.31 15.55
C ARG A 309 -24.43 18.75 16.00
N GLY A 310 -24.58 19.74 15.11
CA GLY A 310 -24.60 21.16 15.51
C GLY A 310 -23.23 21.84 15.70
N HIS A 311 -22.12 21.10 15.60
CA HIS A 311 -20.77 21.64 15.75
C HIS A 311 -20.04 21.73 14.40
N PHE A 312 -20.54 22.57 13.49
CA PHE A 312 -19.83 22.86 12.25
C PHE A 312 -18.59 23.73 12.54
N GLY A 313 -17.41 23.26 12.12
CA GLY A 313 -16.15 24.00 12.28
C GLY A 313 -15.44 23.83 13.62
N PHE A 314 -15.90 22.93 14.50
CA PHE A 314 -15.20 22.61 15.76
C PHE A 314 -14.38 21.32 15.61
N PHE A 315 -13.09 21.47 15.32
CA PHE A 315 -12.18 20.35 15.13
C PHE A 315 -11.83 19.67 16.46
N GLU A 316 -12.62 18.67 16.85
CA GLU A 316 -12.26 17.77 17.96
C GLU A 316 -11.01 16.97 17.59
N ALA A 317 -9.87 17.33 18.20
CA ALA A 317 -8.62 16.59 18.06
C ALA A 317 -8.78 15.09 18.38
N GLU A 318 -9.70 14.73 19.28
CA GLU A 318 -10.00 13.34 19.66
C GLU A 318 -10.59 12.49 18.52
N LYS A 319 -11.26 13.09 17.52
CA LYS A 319 -11.82 12.36 16.37
C LYS A 319 -10.85 12.25 15.20
N GLY A 320 -9.86 13.16 15.13
CA GLY A 320 -8.87 13.21 14.06
C GLY A 320 -7.68 12.27 14.27
N ILE A 321 -7.40 11.93 15.52
CA ILE A 321 -6.23 11.17 15.93
C ILE A 321 -6.71 9.81 16.43
N LEU A 322 -6.13 8.71 15.92
CA LEU A 322 -6.54 7.36 16.32
C LEU A 322 -6.26 7.09 17.81
N PHE A 323 -5.34 7.86 18.40
CA PHE A 323 -4.88 7.68 19.76
C PHE A 323 -4.54 9.03 20.44
N TRP A 324 -5.15 9.35 21.59
CA TRP A 324 -4.77 10.55 22.36
C TRP A 324 -3.85 10.20 23.53
N VAL A 325 -2.61 10.70 23.48
CA VAL A 325 -1.64 10.59 24.58
C VAL A 325 -1.79 11.77 25.52
N LYS A 326 -2.49 11.59 26.64
CA LYS A 326 -2.52 12.58 27.73
C LYS A 326 -1.20 12.69 28.50
N ASN A 327 -0.42 11.61 28.52
CA ASN A 327 0.79 11.50 29.32
C ASN A 327 1.98 11.25 28.40
N LEU A 328 2.70 12.32 28.06
CA LEU A 328 4.03 12.24 27.46
C LEU A 328 4.93 11.45 28.42
N LEU A 329 5.64 10.44 27.90
CA LEU A 329 6.46 9.52 28.67
C LEU A 329 7.92 9.85 28.41
N ASP A 330 8.66 10.15 29.48
CA ASP A 330 10.09 10.35 29.37
C ASP A 330 10.78 9.04 28.96
N LEU A 331 11.51 9.10 27.85
CA LEU A 331 12.14 7.93 27.23
C LEU A 331 13.45 7.59 27.91
N SER A 332 13.59 6.33 28.32
CA SER A 332 14.87 5.77 28.76
C SER A 332 15.63 5.14 27.59
N ILE A 333 16.97 5.19 27.65
CA ILE A 333 17.87 4.48 26.71
C ILE A 333 17.57 2.97 26.72
N LEU A 334 17.07 2.43 27.84
CA LEU A 334 16.72 1.02 27.94
C LEU A 334 15.57 0.62 26.98
N ALA A 335 14.73 1.56 26.55
CA ALA A 335 13.64 1.32 25.62
C ALA A 335 14.11 0.96 24.19
N PHE A 336 15.37 1.24 23.84
CA PHE A 336 15.91 0.91 22.51
C PHE A 336 16.13 -0.60 22.33
N ILE A 337 16.48 -1.32 23.40
CA ILE A 337 16.72 -2.78 23.34
C ILE A 337 15.46 -3.55 22.88
N PRO A 338 14.29 -3.42 23.55
CA PRO A 338 13.08 -4.09 23.10
C PRO A 338 12.59 -3.56 21.75
N THR A 339 12.84 -2.28 21.45
CA THR A 339 12.52 -1.68 20.15
C THR A 339 13.30 -2.32 19.00
N ILE A 340 14.61 -2.56 19.16
CA ILE A 340 15.43 -3.27 18.17
C ILE A 340 14.94 -4.72 18.00
N PHE A 341 14.61 -5.39 19.11
CA PHE A 341 14.03 -6.74 19.06
C PHE A 341 12.70 -6.77 18.30
N LEU A 342 11.82 -5.79 18.53
CA LEU A 342 10.57 -5.63 17.76
C LEU A 342 10.85 -5.38 16.28
N GLY A 343 11.84 -4.56 15.94
CA GLY A 343 12.30 -4.37 14.57
C GLY A 343 12.72 -5.69 13.92
N ILE A 344 13.52 -6.50 14.62
CA ILE A 344 13.95 -7.83 14.13
C ILE A 344 12.77 -8.75 13.88
N LEU A 345 11.87 -8.85 14.86
CA LEU A 345 10.68 -9.68 14.76
C LEU A 345 9.75 -9.22 13.63
N GLY A 346 9.54 -7.91 13.50
CA GLY A 346 8.73 -7.30 12.46
C GLY A 346 9.29 -7.53 11.05
N GLY A 347 10.62 -7.44 10.88
CA GLY A 347 11.29 -7.75 9.62
C GLY A 347 11.17 -9.23 9.23
N LEU A 348 11.37 -10.16 10.18
CA LEU A 348 11.25 -11.60 9.95
C LEU A 348 9.81 -12.02 9.63
N LEU A 349 8.84 -11.60 10.44
CA LEU A 349 7.42 -11.87 10.21
C LEU A 349 6.93 -11.21 8.93
N GLY A 350 7.40 -10.00 8.62
CA GLY A 350 7.08 -9.31 7.39
C GLY A 350 7.63 -10.02 6.15
N ALA A 351 8.88 -10.51 6.21
CA ALA A 351 9.45 -11.33 5.14
C ALA A 351 8.67 -12.63 4.91
N LEU A 352 8.25 -13.29 6.00
CA LEU A 352 7.40 -14.48 5.95
C LEU A 352 6.04 -14.14 5.29
N PHE A 353 5.42 -13.04 5.69
CA PHE A 353 4.15 -12.57 5.14
C PHE A 353 4.24 -12.34 3.63
N VAL A 354 5.27 -11.65 3.17
CA VAL A 354 5.51 -11.42 1.73
C VAL A 354 5.70 -12.74 0.98
N SER A 355 6.52 -13.65 1.51
CA SER A 355 6.78 -14.95 0.88
C SER A 355 5.49 -15.78 0.73
N LEU A 356 4.68 -15.84 1.80
CA LEU A 356 3.41 -16.55 1.80
C LEU A 356 2.42 -15.88 0.83
N ASN A 357 2.31 -14.56 0.84
CA ASN A 357 1.40 -13.84 -0.03
C ASN A 357 1.72 -14.06 -1.52
N ILE A 358 3.00 -13.99 -1.90
CA ILE A 358 3.44 -14.26 -3.27
C ILE A 358 3.14 -15.72 -3.66
N LYS A 359 3.38 -16.69 -2.77
CA LYS A 359 3.07 -18.11 -3.03
C LYS A 359 1.57 -18.33 -3.25
N ILE A 360 0.71 -17.73 -2.41
CA ILE A 360 -0.74 -17.81 -2.54
C ILE A 360 -1.19 -17.17 -3.87
N ASN A 361 -0.68 -15.99 -4.21
CA ASN A 361 -1.04 -15.33 -5.47
C ASN A 361 -0.54 -16.10 -6.71
N LYS A 362 0.64 -16.72 -6.66
CA LYS A 362 1.09 -17.63 -7.73
C LYS A 362 0.19 -18.87 -7.85
N LEU A 363 -0.21 -19.45 -6.72
CA LEU A 363 -1.12 -20.60 -6.71
C LEU A 363 -2.48 -20.24 -7.30
N ARG A 364 -3.05 -19.08 -6.95
CA ARG A 364 -4.28 -18.54 -7.54
C ARG A 364 -4.18 -18.37 -9.04
N MET A 365 -3.08 -17.78 -9.51
CA MET A 365 -2.88 -17.57 -10.94
C MET A 365 -2.87 -18.90 -11.70
N ARG A 366 -2.16 -19.92 -11.17
CA ARG A 366 -2.15 -21.29 -11.73
C ARG A 366 -3.52 -21.95 -11.70
N PHE A 367 -4.24 -21.81 -10.58
CA PHE A 367 -5.57 -22.40 -10.40
C PHE A 367 -6.57 -21.78 -11.38
N PHE A 368 -6.60 -20.45 -11.49
CA PHE A 368 -7.51 -19.75 -12.40
C PHE A 368 -7.11 -19.83 -13.87
N SER A 369 -5.83 -20.03 -14.20
CA SER A 369 -5.39 -20.29 -15.57
C SER A 369 -5.72 -21.70 -16.03
N SER A 370 -5.84 -22.67 -15.11
CA SER A 370 -6.26 -24.04 -15.42
C SER A 370 -7.72 -24.12 -15.91
N ILE A 371 -8.53 -23.09 -15.64
CA ILE A 371 -9.95 -23.05 -16.01
C ILE A 371 -10.08 -22.38 -17.38
N SER A 372 -10.40 -23.17 -18.43
CA SER A 372 -10.49 -22.67 -19.81
C SER A 372 -11.70 -21.76 -20.06
N LYS A 373 -12.84 -22.01 -19.41
CA LYS A 373 -14.08 -21.25 -19.63
C LYS A 373 -14.06 -19.93 -18.83
N LEU A 374 -14.18 -18.80 -19.54
CA LEU A 374 -14.19 -17.46 -18.95
C LEU A 374 -15.26 -17.27 -17.86
N PHE A 375 -16.48 -17.77 -18.08
CA PHE A 375 -17.56 -17.68 -17.09
C PHE A 375 -17.22 -18.42 -15.81
N LEU A 376 -16.73 -19.67 -15.89
CA LEU A 376 -16.28 -20.45 -14.73
C LEU A 376 -15.11 -19.79 -14.00
N ARG A 377 -14.18 -19.17 -14.73
CA ARG A 377 -13.06 -18.43 -14.13
C ARG A 377 -13.56 -17.25 -13.30
N LYS A 378 -14.56 -16.51 -13.80
CA LYS A 378 -15.17 -15.39 -13.09
C LYS A 378 -15.95 -15.83 -11.85
N THR A 379 -16.77 -16.88 -11.98
CA THR A 379 -17.54 -17.40 -10.83
C THR A 379 -16.64 -18.04 -9.77
N SER A 380 -15.53 -18.68 -10.17
CA SER A 380 -14.56 -19.26 -9.23
C SER A 380 -13.86 -18.19 -8.37
N LYS A 381 -13.52 -17.03 -8.95
CA LYS A 381 -12.99 -15.87 -8.20
C LYS A 381 -13.97 -15.32 -7.16
N LEU A 382 -15.26 -15.30 -7.51
CA LEU A 382 -16.33 -14.88 -6.59
C LEU A 382 -16.50 -15.90 -5.46
N LEU A 383 -16.49 -17.20 -5.79
CA LEU A 383 -16.60 -18.28 -4.81
C LEU A 383 -15.43 -18.29 -3.82
N GLU A 384 -14.19 -18.00 -4.27
CA GLU A 384 -13.04 -17.85 -3.39
C GLU A 384 -13.27 -16.75 -2.34
N SER A 385 -13.73 -15.58 -2.77
CA SER A 385 -13.98 -14.45 -1.87
C SER A 385 -15.06 -14.78 -0.83
N MET A 386 -16.09 -15.54 -1.22
CA MET A 386 -17.11 -16.05 -0.30
C MET A 386 -16.53 -17.08 0.68
N MET A 387 -15.67 -17.99 0.24
CA MET A 387 -15.01 -18.98 1.09
C MET A 387 -14.14 -18.32 2.16
N ILE A 388 -13.36 -17.31 1.79
CA ILE A 388 -12.53 -16.55 2.74
C ILE A 388 -13.41 -15.88 3.80
N LEU A 389 -14.54 -15.30 3.40
CA LEU A 389 -15.49 -14.70 4.35
C LEU A 389 -16.08 -15.75 5.28
N VAL A 390 -16.52 -16.91 4.78
CA VAL A 390 -17.06 -18.01 5.61
C VAL A 390 -16.05 -18.39 6.69
N CYS A 391 -14.78 -18.61 6.31
CA CYS A 391 -13.71 -18.92 7.25
C CYS A 391 -13.45 -17.78 8.25
N THR A 392 -13.50 -16.52 7.80
CA THR A 392 -13.28 -15.36 8.68
C THR A 392 -14.42 -15.23 9.70
N VAL A 393 -15.68 -15.37 9.28
CA VAL A 393 -16.86 -15.26 10.15
C VAL A 393 -16.96 -16.44 11.12
N THR A 394 -16.67 -17.67 10.68
CA THR A 394 -16.66 -18.83 11.58
C THR A 394 -15.64 -18.64 12.70
N ILE A 395 -14.41 -18.23 12.36
CA ILE A 395 -13.36 -17.98 13.36
C ILE A 395 -13.75 -16.83 14.29
N THR A 396 -14.19 -15.69 13.76
CA THR A 396 -14.52 -14.51 14.59
C THR A 396 -15.71 -14.71 15.53
N VAL A 397 -16.67 -15.58 15.18
CA VAL A 397 -17.85 -15.85 16.03
C VAL A 397 -17.61 -17.01 17.01
N TYR A 398 -17.02 -18.13 16.56
CA TYR A 398 -16.86 -19.31 17.40
C TYR A 398 -15.61 -19.29 18.28
N LEU A 399 -14.53 -18.63 17.86
CA LEU A 399 -13.30 -18.62 18.64
C LEU A 399 -13.44 -17.88 19.98
N PRO A 400 -14.12 -16.71 20.07
CA PRO A 400 -14.30 -16.03 21.36
C PRO A 400 -15.09 -16.84 22.38
N TYR A 401 -15.94 -17.78 21.96
CA TYR A 401 -16.71 -18.63 22.86
C TYR A 401 -15.82 -19.42 23.83
N PHE A 402 -14.61 -19.81 23.41
CA PHE A 402 -13.69 -20.57 24.24
C PHE A 402 -12.94 -19.72 25.29
N PHE A 403 -13.15 -18.41 25.31
CA PHE A 403 -12.47 -17.49 26.23
C PHE A 403 -13.39 -16.99 27.36
N PRO A 404 -12.88 -16.91 28.60
CA PRO A 404 -13.65 -16.40 29.72
C PRO A 404 -13.84 -14.88 29.64
N CYS A 405 -14.93 -14.39 30.23
CA CYS A 405 -15.18 -12.96 30.42
C CYS A 405 -14.23 -12.38 31.47
N THR A 406 -13.62 -11.24 31.17
CA THR A 406 -12.75 -10.51 32.10
C THR A 406 -13.36 -9.17 32.51
N PRO A 407 -13.24 -8.76 33.78
CA PRO A 407 -13.76 -7.47 34.24
C PRO A 407 -12.91 -6.31 33.69
N VAL A 408 -13.57 -5.24 33.26
CA VAL A 408 -12.92 -3.97 32.93
C VAL A 408 -12.48 -3.32 34.24
N ARG A 409 -11.18 -3.31 34.53
CA ARG A 409 -10.65 -2.56 35.68
C ARG A 409 -10.49 -1.07 35.32
N THR A 410 -11.22 -0.21 36.02
CA THR A 410 -11.09 1.24 35.88
C THR A 410 -9.75 1.71 36.47
N LEU A 411 -8.90 2.33 35.65
CA LEU A 411 -7.73 3.06 36.15
C LEU A 411 -8.21 4.18 37.07
N ARG A 412 -7.84 4.10 38.35
CA ARG A 412 -8.10 5.10 39.39
C ARG A 412 -7.29 6.36 39.09
N THR A 413 -7.83 7.32 38.34
CA THR A 413 -7.19 8.64 38.21
C THR A 413 -7.42 9.44 39.48
N PHE A 414 -6.31 9.94 40.04
CA PHE A 414 -6.23 10.72 41.27
C PHE A 414 -7.27 11.85 41.37
N GLN A 415 -7.79 12.01 42.58
CA GLN A 415 -8.61 13.11 43.07
C GLN A 415 -8.05 14.48 42.66
N LEU A 416 -8.83 15.28 41.93
CA LEU A 416 -8.71 16.73 41.98
C LEU A 416 -9.93 17.29 42.73
N LYS A 417 -9.65 17.76 43.93
CA LYS A 417 -10.58 18.44 44.83
C LYS A 417 -11.04 19.75 44.17
N ASN A 418 -12.28 19.80 43.68
CA ASN A 418 -13.23 20.86 43.94
C ASN A 418 -14.52 20.69 43.14
N ASN A 419 -15.62 20.95 43.85
CA ASN A 419 -17.01 20.80 43.46
C ASN A 419 -17.33 21.43 42.10
N THR A 420 -17.65 20.59 41.13
CA THR A 420 -18.84 20.71 40.24
C THR A 420 -19.04 19.34 39.61
N GLU A 421 -20.22 18.75 39.83
CA GLU A 421 -20.64 17.47 39.28
C GLU A 421 -20.58 17.49 37.75
N ILE A 422 -19.56 16.83 37.19
CA ILE A 422 -19.61 16.35 35.81
C ILE A 422 -19.63 14.83 35.92
N THR A 423 -20.83 14.26 35.96
CA THR A 423 -21.09 12.84 35.69
C THR A 423 -20.66 12.54 34.26
N LYS A 424 -19.37 12.29 34.04
CA LYS A 424 -18.92 11.65 32.80
C LYS A 424 -19.31 10.17 32.88
N GLU A 425 -20.44 9.83 32.25
CA GLU A 425 -20.76 8.46 31.89
C GLU A 425 -19.63 7.91 31.02
N PHE A 426 -18.69 7.19 31.62
CA PHE A 426 -17.65 6.50 30.87
C PHE A 426 -18.17 5.14 30.40
N LYS A 427 -19.16 5.15 29.49
CA LYS A 427 -19.57 3.95 28.78
C LYS A 427 -18.47 3.63 27.79
N ARG A 428 -17.61 2.65 28.09
CA ARG A 428 -16.70 2.13 27.08
C ARG A 428 -17.56 1.44 26.02
N GLU A 429 -17.49 1.89 24.77
CA GLU A 429 -18.08 1.19 23.61
C GLU A 429 -17.30 -0.09 23.29
N ILE A 430 -17.03 -0.93 24.29
CA ILE A 430 -16.52 -2.27 24.08
C ILE A 430 -17.75 -3.13 23.84
N ALA A 431 -17.83 -3.81 22.70
CA ALA A 431 -18.90 -4.76 22.46
C ALA A 431 -18.90 -5.79 23.60
N GLU A 432 -19.94 -5.78 24.45
CA GLU A 432 -20.18 -6.76 25.49
C GLU A 432 -20.56 -8.09 24.80
N TYR A 433 -19.55 -8.78 24.28
CA TYR A 433 -19.74 -10.04 23.57
C TYR A 433 -20.01 -11.14 24.61
N THR A 434 -21.26 -11.58 24.70
CA THR A 434 -21.68 -12.77 25.48
C THR A 434 -21.47 -12.65 27.00
N CYS A 435 -20.94 -11.53 27.50
CA CYS A 435 -20.74 -11.30 28.91
C CYS A 435 -21.96 -10.60 29.52
N THR A 436 -22.28 -10.94 30.78
CA THR A 436 -23.43 -10.34 31.46
C THR A 436 -23.25 -8.83 31.58
N PRO A 437 -24.27 -8.02 31.24
CA PRO A 437 -24.18 -6.57 31.36
C PRO A 437 -23.84 -6.19 32.80
N GLY A 438 -22.91 -5.26 32.95
CA GLY A 438 -22.34 -4.94 34.25
C GLY A 438 -23.40 -4.45 35.24
N THR A 439 -23.46 -5.07 36.41
CA THR A 439 -24.34 -4.58 37.49
C THR A 439 -23.79 -3.27 38.07
N PRO A 440 -24.62 -2.22 38.22
CA PRO A 440 -24.20 -1.00 38.87
C PRO A 440 -24.07 -1.22 40.37
N TRP A 441 -22.95 -0.79 40.95
CA TRP A 441 -22.79 -0.71 42.41
C TRP A 441 -22.32 0.69 42.80
N ILE A 442 -22.75 1.16 43.95
CA ILE A 442 -22.38 2.47 44.48
C ILE A 442 -21.15 2.24 45.37
N GLY A 443 -20.02 2.84 45.00
CA GLY A 443 -18.83 2.80 45.83
C GLY A 443 -19.00 3.66 47.08
N PRO A 444 -18.11 3.51 48.08
CA PRO A 444 -18.13 4.31 49.30
C PRO A 444 -18.03 5.83 49.05
N ASP A 445 -17.57 6.23 47.86
CA ASP A 445 -17.42 7.61 47.40
C ASP A 445 -18.71 8.20 46.77
N GLY A 446 -19.83 7.46 46.76
CA GLY A 446 -21.10 7.88 46.14
C GLY A 446 -21.14 7.79 44.61
N VAL A 447 -20.05 7.32 43.98
CA VAL A 447 -19.94 7.15 42.53
C VAL A 447 -20.55 5.81 42.10
N LYS A 448 -21.36 5.82 41.03
CA LYS A 448 -21.88 4.61 40.38
C LYS A 448 -20.78 3.96 39.54
N TYR A 449 -20.33 2.77 39.96
CA TYR A 449 -19.41 1.93 39.20
C TYR A 449 -20.19 0.83 38.47
N TYR A 450 -19.85 0.58 37.21
CA TYR A 450 -20.36 -0.57 36.45
C TYR A 450 -19.31 -1.67 36.48
N ASN A 451 -19.67 -2.86 36.95
CA ASN A 451 -18.83 -4.05 36.78
C ASN A 451 -18.95 -4.57 35.34
N GLN A 452 -18.52 -3.78 34.36
CA GLN A 452 -18.54 -4.23 32.97
C GLN A 452 -17.57 -5.41 32.80
N THR A 453 -18.06 -6.49 32.22
CA THR A 453 -17.24 -7.64 31.83
C THR A 453 -17.24 -7.73 30.31
N PHE A 454 -16.10 -8.07 29.73
CA PHE A 454 -15.96 -8.20 28.29
C PHE A 454 -15.14 -9.44 27.94
N ASN A 455 -15.37 -9.96 26.74
CA ASN A 455 -14.59 -11.07 26.21
C ASN A 455 -13.38 -10.53 25.46
N GLN A 456 -12.19 -10.87 25.94
CA GLN A 456 -10.93 -10.39 25.36
C GLN A 456 -10.76 -10.79 23.90
N ALA A 457 -11.07 -12.05 23.56
CA ALA A 457 -10.90 -12.56 22.20
C ALA A 457 -11.91 -11.95 21.24
N ALA A 458 -13.14 -11.67 21.70
CA ALA A 458 -14.13 -10.96 20.89
C ALA A 458 -13.74 -9.50 20.66
N ALA A 459 -13.26 -8.80 21.68
CA ALA A 459 -12.78 -7.42 21.53
C ALA A 459 -11.63 -7.32 20.52
N LEU A 460 -10.78 -8.34 20.44
CA LEU A 460 -9.72 -8.40 19.44
C LEU A 460 -10.25 -8.79 18.05
N LEU A 461 -10.99 -9.89 17.93
CA LEU A 461 -11.34 -10.51 16.63
C LEU A 461 -12.61 -9.95 15.98
N ALA A 462 -13.57 -9.46 16.76
CA ALA A 462 -14.86 -8.98 16.25
C ALA A 462 -14.80 -7.50 15.88
N GLU A 463 -14.02 -6.71 16.62
CA GLU A 463 -13.79 -5.29 16.34
C GLU A 463 -12.61 -5.11 15.37
N ASN A 464 -12.84 -5.50 14.11
CA ASN A 464 -11.87 -5.31 13.04
C ASN A 464 -11.67 -3.83 12.69
N GLY A 465 -10.47 -3.48 12.23
CA GLY A 465 -10.21 -2.18 11.62
C GLY A 465 -9.67 -1.13 12.59
N ARG A 466 -10.05 0.13 12.36
CA ARG A 466 -9.51 1.28 13.11
C ARG A 466 -9.82 1.24 14.60
N ARG A 467 -11.04 0.83 14.99
CA ARG A 467 -11.45 0.72 16.40
C ARG A 467 -10.57 -0.28 17.17
N GLY A 468 -10.35 -1.47 16.60
CA GLY A 468 -9.48 -2.48 17.21
C GLY A 468 -8.02 -2.00 17.38
N ILE A 469 -7.46 -1.28 16.41
CA ILE A 469 -6.11 -0.70 16.54
C ILE A 469 -6.09 0.35 17.67
N ALA A 470 -7.10 1.21 17.76
CA ALA A 470 -7.20 2.20 18.83
C ALA A 470 -7.24 1.53 20.22
N TYR A 471 -7.92 0.39 20.36
CA TYR A 471 -7.90 -0.39 21.59
C TYR A 471 -6.52 -0.97 21.92
N LEU A 472 -5.80 -1.49 20.91
CA LEU A 472 -4.46 -2.03 21.11
C LEU A 472 -3.42 -0.97 21.46
N PHE A 473 -3.59 0.27 20.99
CA PHE A 473 -2.68 1.38 21.29
C PHE A 473 -2.99 2.06 22.64
N LYS A 474 -4.13 1.74 23.26
CA LYS A 474 -4.54 2.36 24.52
C LYS A 474 -3.53 2.09 25.64
N ARG A 475 -2.94 3.17 26.17
CA ARG A 475 -1.98 3.15 27.28
C ARG A 475 -2.60 2.73 28.62
N GLY A 476 -1.74 2.22 29.52
CA GLY A 476 -2.11 1.84 30.89
C GLY A 476 -3.00 0.59 31.02
N THR A 477 -3.27 -0.11 29.92
CA THR A 477 -4.19 -1.28 29.88
C THR A 477 -3.45 -2.62 29.98
N HIS A 478 -2.44 -2.68 30.86
CA HIS A 478 -1.53 -3.82 31.00
C HIS A 478 -2.21 -5.08 31.58
N GLU A 479 -3.33 -4.95 32.29
CA GLU A 479 -4.09 -6.10 32.81
C GLU A 479 -5.32 -6.47 31.95
N GLU A 480 -5.62 -5.72 30.88
CA GLU A 480 -6.88 -5.91 30.14
C GLU A 480 -6.86 -7.10 29.17
N PHE A 481 -5.69 -7.49 28.64
CA PHE A 481 -5.56 -8.59 27.67
C PHE A 481 -4.57 -9.65 28.14
N GLY A 482 -4.97 -10.92 28.09
CA GLY A 482 -4.11 -12.06 28.38
C GLY A 482 -3.21 -12.47 27.22
N TYR A 483 -2.15 -13.22 27.52
CA TYR A 483 -1.21 -13.73 26.51
C TYR A 483 -1.87 -14.70 25.52
N THR A 484 -2.75 -15.57 26.00
CA THR A 484 -3.42 -16.60 25.19
C THR A 484 -4.30 -16.00 24.10
N SER A 485 -5.09 -14.98 24.43
CA SER A 485 -5.97 -14.30 23.48
C SER A 485 -5.18 -13.52 22.44
N LEU A 486 -4.10 -12.85 22.84
CA LEU A 486 -3.20 -12.12 21.92
C LEU A 486 -2.48 -13.06 20.95
N PHE A 487 -1.88 -14.16 21.42
CA PHE A 487 -1.14 -15.08 20.55
C PHE A 487 -2.04 -15.73 19.50
N ILE A 488 -3.24 -16.15 19.92
CA ILE A 488 -4.26 -16.70 19.03
C ILE A 488 -4.72 -15.65 18.02
N ALA A 489 -4.94 -14.41 18.44
CA ALA A 489 -5.27 -13.32 17.53
C ALA A 489 -4.16 -13.09 16.50
N VAL A 490 -2.87 -13.07 16.89
CA VAL A 490 -1.74 -12.90 15.95
C VAL A 490 -1.77 -13.96 14.87
N ALA A 491 -1.89 -15.24 15.27
CA ALA A 491 -1.86 -16.35 14.33
C ALA A 491 -3.00 -16.28 13.30
N PHE A 492 -4.24 -16.05 13.75
CA PHE A 492 -5.39 -15.99 12.85
C PHE A 492 -5.40 -14.73 11.99
N TYR A 493 -5.09 -13.55 12.54
CA TYR A 493 -5.00 -12.32 11.75
C TYR A 493 -3.91 -12.42 10.68
N PHE A 494 -2.73 -12.94 11.01
CA PHE A 494 -1.64 -13.10 10.06
C PHE A 494 -2.02 -14.02 8.89
N LEU A 495 -2.61 -15.19 9.18
CA LEU A 495 -2.99 -16.16 8.14
C LEU A 495 -4.17 -15.68 7.30
N LEU A 496 -5.24 -15.16 7.94
CA LEU A 496 -6.42 -14.69 7.24
C LEU A 496 -6.11 -13.45 6.41
N SER A 497 -5.33 -12.49 6.91
CA SER A 497 -4.93 -11.32 6.12
C SER A 497 -4.06 -11.69 4.92
N CYS A 498 -3.17 -12.69 5.07
CA CYS A 498 -2.38 -13.18 3.95
C CYS A 498 -3.26 -13.86 2.88
N TRP A 499 -4.35 -14.53 3.31
CA TRP A 499 -5.32 -15.14 2.39
C TRP A 499 -6.26 -14.11 1.77
N THR A 500 -6.75 -13.10 2.49
CA THR A 500 -7.62 -12.06 1.91
C THR A 500 -6.88 -11.22 0.86
N ALA A 501 -5.59 -11.00 1.05
CA ALA A 501 -4.74 -10.23 0.16
C ALA A 501 -4.64 -10.83 -1.25
N GLY A 502 -5.19 -10.14 -2.26
CA GLY A 502 -5.21 -10.59 -3.66
C GLY A 502 -6.49 -11.33 -4.08
N SER A 503 -7.49 -11.41 -3.19
CA SER A 503 -8.84 -11.84 -3.55
C SER A 503 -9.50 -10.88 -4.54
N ALA A 504 -10.59 -11.32 -5.19
CA ALA A 504 -11.28 -10.55 -6.23
C ALA A 504 -12.23 -9.48 -5.65
N VAL A 505 -11.70 -8.67 -4.74
CA VAL A 505 -12.38 -7.62 -3.98
C VAL A 505 -11.44 -6.43 -3.83
N ALA A 506 -11.95 -5.20 -4.04
CA ALA A 506 -11.17 -3.99 -3.83
C ALA A 506 -10.83 -3.83 -2.33
N SER A 507 -9.57 -4.04 -1.96
CA SER A 507 -9.13 -4.08 -0.57
C SER A 507 -7.73 -3.52 -0.37
N GLY A 508 -7.52 -2.86 0.76
CA GLY A 508 -6.23 -2.41 1.27
C GLY A 508 -5.70 -3.34 2.35
N LEU A 509 -4.37 -3.44 2.45
CA LEU A 509 -3.67 -4.32 3.40
C LEU A 509 -3.07 -3.58 4.59
N VAL A 510 -3.10 -2.24 4.58
CA VAL A 510 -2.40 -1.43 5.60
C VAL A 510 -2.98 -1.65 7.00
N ILE A 511 -4.31 -1.64 7.15
CA ILE A 511 -4.97 -1.94 8.44
C ILE A 511 -4.59 -3.33 8.98
N PRO A 512 -4.75 -4.44 8.23
CA PRO A 512 -4.36 -5.77 8.72
C PRO A 512 -2.89 -5.87 9.12
N MET A 513 -2.00 -5.18 8.39
CA MET A 513 -0.57 -5.12 8.75
C MET A 513 -0.36 -4.36 10.06
N LEU A 514 -0.95 -3.17 10.22
CA LEU A 514 -0.89 -2.42 11.48
C LEU A 514 -1.42 -3.23 12.66
N TYR A 515 -2.55 -3.91 12.48
CA TYR A 515 -3.20 -4.71 13.51
C TYR A 515 -2.33 -5.90 13.94
N THR A 516 -1.81 -6.68 12.97
CA THR A 516 -0.93 -7.82 13.25
C THR A 516 0.33 -7.37 13.99
N GLY A 517 0.90 -6.23 13.61
CA GLY A 517 2.04 -5.63 14.28
C GLY A 517 1.73 -5.16 15.70
N ALA A 518 0.57 -4.53 15.89
CA ALA A 518 0.11 -4.06 17.19
C ALA A 518 -0.04 -5.21 18.20
N LEU A 519 -0.58 -6.36 17.76
CA LEU A 519 -0.78 -7.51 18.61
C LEU A 519 0.54 -8.07 19.17
N TYR A 520 1.53 -8.37 18.33
CA TYR A 520 2.80 -8.90 18.86
C TYR A 520 3.61 -7.84 19.59
N GLY A 521 3.54 -6.57 19.17
CA GLY A 521 4.14 -5.45 19.88
C GLY A 521 3.61 -5.34 21.31
N ARG A 522 2.29 -5.53 21.48
CA ARG A 522 1.64 -5.57 22.77
C ARG A 522 2.07 -6.79 23.60
N ILE A 523 2.24 -7.97 23.00
CA ILE A 523 2.77 -9.17 23.68
C ILE A 523 4.16 -8.86 24.27
N VAL A 524 5.07 -8.28 23.47
CA VAL A 524 6.41 -7.91 23.96
C VAL A 524 6.33 -6.85 25.07
N GLY A 525 5.44 -5.87 24.94
CA GLY A 525 5.19 -4.89 25.99
C GLY A 525 4.72 -5.50 27.30
N LEU A 526 3.82 -6.49 27.25
CA LEU A 526 3.36 -7.23 28.43
C LEU A 526 4.48 -8.07 29.06
N ILE A 527 5.31 -8.73 28.24
CA ILE A 527 6.49 -9.47 28.70
C ILE A 527 7.41 -8.53 29.50
N LEU A 528 7.68 -7.32 29.00
CA LEU A 528 8.48 -6.32 29.72
C LEU A 528 7.86 -5.93 31.06
N VAL A 529 6.54 -5.68 31.10
CA VAL A 529 5.83 -5.37 32.35
C VAL A 529 5.93 -6.54 33.34
N SER A 530 5.84 -7.79 32.88
CA SER A 530 5.98 -8.96 33.75
C SER A 530 7.39 -9.17 34.30
N ILE A 531 8.43 -8.78 33.55
CA ILE A 531 9.84 -8.93 33.98
C ILE A 531 10.23 -7.80 34.94
N PHE A 532 9.93 -6.54 34.60
CA PHE A 532 10.39 -5.37 35.34
C PHE A 532 9.38 -4.82 36.37
N GLY A 533 8.17 -5.39 36.39
CA GLY A 533 7.05 -4.90 37.18
C GLY A 533 6.43 -3.62 36.59
N VAL A 534 5.24 -3.26 37.08
CA VAL A 534 4.61 -1.98 36.76
C VAL A 534 5.37 -0.88 37.49
N GLN A 535 6.23 -0.15 36.76
CA GLN A 535 6.98 0.96 37.33
C GLN A 535 6.23 2.28 37.12
N THR A 536 5.68 2.83 38.20
CA THR A 536 5.04 4.16 38.21
C THR A 536 6.01 5.30 38.54
N ASN A 537 7.28 4.98 38.81
CA ASN A 537 8.33 5.97 39.04
C ASN A 537 8.65 6.70 37.72
N GLY A 538 8.98 8.00 37.78
CA GLY A 538 9.26 8.80 36.58
C GLY A 538 10.31 8.21 35.62
N TYR A 539 11.27 7.43 36.13
CA TYR A 539 12.30 6.75 35.33
C TYR A 539 11.83 5.44 34.64
N GLY A 540 10.76 4.81 35.14
CA GLY A 540 10.27 3.50 34.66
C GLY A 540 8.94 3.57 33.90
N ALA A 541 8.32 4.75 33.82
CA ALA A 541 7.00 4.93 33.22
C ALA A 541 6.96 4.62 31.70
N TRP A 542 8.10 4.58 31.01
CA TRP A 542 8.20 4.25 29.57
C TRP A 542 7.78 2.81 29.24
N ILE A 543 7.68 1.92 30.23
CA ILE A 543 7.26 0.52 30.04
C ILE A 543 5.73 0.47 29.93
N ASP A 544 5.20 0.83 28.75
CA ASP A 544 3.77 0.75 28.43
C ASP A 544 3.50 -0.20 27.25
N PRO A 545 2.67 -1.24 27.42
CA PRO A 545 2.26 -2.13 26.33
C PRO A 545 1.63 -1.42 25.12
N GLY A 546 0.92 -0.30 25.33
CA GLY A 546 0.31 0.47 24.24
C GLY A 546 1.34 1.16 23.35
N LEU A 547 2.45 1.66 23.93
CA LEU A 547 3.57 2.23 23.19
C LEU A 547 4.26 1.16 22.34
N PHE A 548 4.55 -0.01 22.94
CA PHE A 548 5.16 -1.12 22.21
C PHE A 548 4.24 -1.73 21.15
N ALA A 549 2.92 -1.66 21.32
CA ALA A 549 1.96 -1.99 20.27
C ALA A 549 2.12 -1.07 19.05
N ALA A 550 2.23 0.25 19.25
CA ALA A 550 2.46 1.19 18.15
C ALA A 550 3.80 0.94 17.42
N ILE A 551 4.88 0.68 18.18
CA ILE A 551 6.20 0.33 17.62
C ILE A 551 6.15 -1.00 16.85
N GLY A 552 5.44 -2.01 17.37
CA GLY A 552 5.19 -3.29 16.70
C GLY A 552 4.39 -3.15 15.40
N ALA A 553 3.38 -2.26 15.40
CA ALA A 553 2.60 -1.93 14.21
C ALA A 553 3.47 -1.31 13.12
N ALA A 554 4.30 -0.31 13.47
CA ALA A 554 5.20 0.33 12.52
C ALA A 554 6.27 -0.63 11.98
N SER A 555 6.90 -1.41 12.85
CA SER A 555 7.93 -2.38 12.43
C SER A 555 7.39 -3.47 11.51
N PHE A 556 6.18 -4.00 11.74
CA PHE A 556 5.60 -4.99 10.82
C PHE A 556 5.23 -4.39 9.46
N VAL A 557 4.60 -3.20 9.44
CA VAL A 557 4.27 -2.53 8.18
C VAL A 557 5.53 -2.23 7.38
N SER A 558 6.61 -1.75 8.01
CA SER A 558 7.90 -1.56 7.34
C SER A 558 8.52 -2.89 6.89
N GLY A 559 8.39 -3.93 7.71
CA GLY A 559 8.80 -5.30 7.41
C GLY A 559 8.05 -5.95 6.22
N VAL A 560 6.92 -5.40 5.78
CA VAL A 560 6.19 -5.89 4.59
C VAL A 560 6.32 -4.94 3.40
N SER A 561 6.15 -3.63 3.64
CA SER A 561 6.09 -2.59 2.61
C SER A 561 7.42 -1.92 2.29
N ARG A 562 8.43 -2.04 3.18
CA ARG A 562 9.73 -1.32 3.11
C ARG A 562 9.64 0.19 3.20
N LEU A 563 8.49 0.73 3.57
CA LEU A 563 8.33 2.16 3.87
C LEU A 563 9.04 2.53 5.17
N THR A 564 9.69 3.68 5.16
CA THR A 564 10.55 4.17 6.24
C THR A 564 10.09 5.53 6.75
N VAL A 565 10.41 6.60 6.04
CA VAL A 565 10.18 7.99 6.47
C VAL A 565 8.70 8.31 6.46
N SER A 566 7.99 7.94 5.39
CA SER A 566 6.54 8.16 5.27
C SER A 566 5.76 7.46 6.39
N LEU A 567 6.05 6.18 6.63
CA LEU A 567 5.40 5.39 7.66
C LEU A 567 5.63 5.96 9.06
N THR A 568 6.86 6.40 9.34
CA THR A 568 7.22 6.99 10.63
C THR A 568 6.41 8.27 10.88
N VAL A 569 6.32 9.16 9.88
CA VAL A 569 5.53 10.39 9.99
C VAL A 569 4.03 10.10 10.10
N ILE A 570 3.50 9.16 9.32
CA ILE A 570 2.10 8.71 9.43
C ILE A 570 1.82 8.22 10.86
N MET A 571 2.71 7.42 11.45
CA MET A 571 2.52 6.93 12.82
C MET A 571 2.54 8.06 13.84
N ILE A 572 3.40 9.06 13.68
CA ILE A 572 3.42 10.24 14.57
C ILE A 572 2.14 11.07 14.43
N GLU A 573 1.69 11.37 13.21
CA GLU A 573 0.48 12.17 13.00
C GLU A 573 -0.76 11.45 13.58
N ILE A 574 -0.83 10.13 13.43
CA ILE A 574 -1.94 9.30 13.96
C ILE A 574 -1.89 9.11 15.48
N THR A 575 -0.69 9.11 16.09
CA THR A 575 -0.54 8.93 17.56
C THR A 575 -0.44 10.25 18.31
N ASN A 576 -0.11 11.33 17.62
CA ASN A 576 0.22 12.65 18.17
C ASN A 576 1.25 12.58 19.31
N ASP A 577 2.18 11.61 19.25
CA ASP A 577 3.26 11.45 20.22
C ASP A 577 4.63 11.53 19.54
N VAL A 578 5.12 12.75 19.44
CA VAL A 578 6.42 13.07 18.83
C VAL A 578 7.58 12.53 19.67
N GLN A 579 7.42 12.28 20.98
CA GLN A 579 8.52 11.74 21.79
C GLN A 579 8.88 10.32 21.33
N SER A 580 7.88 9.50 21.04
CA SER A 580 8.07 8.12 20.58
C SER A 580 8.72 7.98 19.19
N LEU A 581 8.88 9.09 18.45
CA LEU A 581 9.41 9.14 17.09
C LEU A 581 10.72 8.37 16.93
N LEU A 582 11.68 8.60 17.82
CA LEU A 582 13.01 8.01 17.69
C LEU A 582 12.97 6.48 17.81
N LEU A 583 12.15 5.94 18.70
CA LEU A 583 11.98 4.49 18.83
C LEU A 583 11.31 3.89 17.60
N VAL A 584 10.25 4.53 17.11
CA VAL A 584 9.56 4.10 15.89
C VAL A 584 10.53 4.07 14.72
N MET A 585 11.33 5.12 14.52
CA MET A 585 12.30 5.20 13.44
C MET A 585 13.36 4.09 13.51
N VAL A 586 13.88 3.78 14.70
CA VAL A 586 14.85 2.69 14.89
C VAL A 586 14.22 1.32 14.58
N ALA A 587 13.01 1.04 15.10
CA ALA A 587 12.33 -0.23 14.83
C ALA A 587 12.01 -0.41 13.34
N VAL A 588 11.55 0.66 12.68
CA VAL A 588 11.25 0.69 11.24
C VAL A 588 12.52 0.43 10.42
N MET A 589 13.64 1.10 10.73
CA MET A 589 14.89 0.90 10.00
C MET A 589 15.43 -0.52 10.15
N VAL A 590 15.41 -1.08 11.37
CA VAL A 590 15.83 -2.46 11.63
C VAL A 590 14.92 -3.46 10.90
N ALA A 591 13.61 -3.27 10.95
CA ALA A 591 12.66 -4.13 10.25
C ALA A 591 12.84 -4.10 8.73
N LYS A 592 13.11 -2.93 8.15
CA LYS A 592 13.42 -2.76 6.74
C LYS A 592 14.69 -3.54 6.36
N MET A 593 15.80 -3.32 7.07
CA MET A 593 17.08 -3.99 6.80
C MET A 593 16.95 -5.52 6.82
N ILE A 594 16.24 -6.06 7.81
CA ILE A 594 16.07 -7.50 7.96
C ILE A 594 15.17 -8.06 6.89
N GLY A 595 14.12 -7.33 6.51
CA GLY A 595 13.26 -7.77 5.44
C GLY A 595 13.94 -7.75 4.07
N ASP A 596 14.77 -6.72 3.78
CA ASP A 596 15.52 -6.60 2.52
C ASP A 596 16.49 -7.76 2.30
N TRP A 597 16.97 -8.38 3.39
CA TRP A 597 17.79 -9.58 3.34
C TRP A 597 17.08 -10.82 2.77
N PHE A 598 15.75 -10.91 2.88
CA PHE A 598 15.00 -12.09 2.47
C PHE A 598 14.25 -11.89 1.16
N ASN A 599 13.45 -10.83 1.04
CA ASN A 599 12.50 -10.64 -0.05
C ASN A 599 12.35 -9.17 -0.44
N LEU A 600 12.00 -8.94 -1.71
CA LEU A 600 11.55 -7.64 -2.19
C LEU A 600 10.26 -7.19 -1.47
N PRO A 601 9.98 -5.86 -1.41
CA PRO A 601 8.72 -5.34 -0.88
C PRO A 601 7.49 -5.96 -1.55
N LEU A 602 6.38 -6.00 -0.81
CA LEU A 602 5.13 -6.61 -1.26
C LEU A 602 4.63 -6.00 -2.57
N TYR A 603 4.57 -4.67 -2.67
CA TYR A 603 4.00 -3.98 -3.83
C TYR A 603 4.85 -4.15 -5.10
N SER A 604 6.18 -4.06 -4.99
CA SER A 604 7.09 -4.37 -6.11
C SER A 604 7.02 -5.84 -6.54
N SER A 605 6.79 -6.76 -5.59
CA SER A 605 6.56 -8.17 -5.92
C SER A 605 5.24 -8.39 -6.64
N LEU A 606 4.18 -7.67 -6.26
CA LEU A 606 2.87 -7.70 -6.95
C LEU A 606 2.95 -7.08 -8.35
N LEU A 607 3.73 -6.02 -8.54
CA LEU A 607 4.04 -5.44 -9.86
C LEU A 607 4.66 -6.48 -10.79
N LYS A 608 5.70 -7.18 -10.31
CA LYS A 608 6.37 -8.26 -11.06
C LYS A 608 5.43 -9.43 -11.36
N LEU A 609 4.53 -9.78 -10.45
CA LEU A 609 3.50 -10.82 -10.68
C LEU A 609 2.46 -10.42 -11.74
N LYS A 610 2.19 -9.12 -11.91
CA LYS A 610 1.28 -8.59 -12.94
C LYS A 610 1.97 -8.30 -14.28
N CYS A 611 3.28 -8.58 -14.39
CA CYS A 611 4.10 -8.23 -15.56
C CYS A 611 4.07 -6.74 -15.94
N ILE A 612 3.86 -5.84 -14.98
CA ILE A 612 3.92 -4.41 -15.26
C ILE A 612 5.41 -4.02 -15.32
N PRO A 613 5.90 -3.40 -16.42
CA PRO A 613 7.27 -2.92 -16.48
C PRO A 613 7.46 -1.83 -15.43
N TYR A 614 8.46 -2.02 -14.56
CA TYR A 614 8.82 -1.08 -13.51
C TYR A 614 10.33 -0.92 -13.48
N LEU A 615 10.78 0.33 -13.56
CA LEU A 615 12.17 0.74 -13.45
C LEU A 615 12.44 1.16 -12.00
N ASP A 616 13.24 0.35 -11.31
CA ASP A 616 13.73 0.65 -9.96
C ASP A 616 14.64 1.90 -10.01
N SER A 617 14.65 2.69 -8.93
CA SER A 617 15.46 3.92 -8.84
C SER A 617 16.96 3.66 -8.97
N GLU A 618 17.41 2.50 -8.47
CA GLU A 618 18.73 1.96 -8.67
C GLU A 618 18.58 0.64 -9.43
N PRO A 619 19.08 0.52 -10.68
CA PRO A 619 19.00 -0.73 -11.39
C PRO A 619 19.88 -1.78 -10.68
N PHE A 620 19.41 -3.02 -10.58
CA PHE A 620 20.20 -4.13 -10.04
C PHE A 620 20.30 -5.25 -11.08
N ALA A 621 21.52 -5.53 -11.56
CA ALA A 621 21.79 -6.66 -12.43
C ALA A 621 22.28 -7.85 -11.60
N GLY A 622 21.40 -8.84 -11.40
CA GLY A 622 21.74 -10.08 -10.71
C GLY A 622 21.89 -11.23 -11.70
N GLN A 623 23.10 -11.79 -11.83
CA GLN A 623 23.33 -13.02 -12.58
C GLN A 623 23.90 -14.09 -11.62
N ARG A 624 23.25 -15.26 -11.56
CA ARG A 624 23.64 -16.39 -10.67
C ARG A 624 23.91 -15.99 -9.20
N LYS A 625 23.02 -15.17 -8.60
CA LYS A 625 23.10 -14.72 -7.19
C LYS A 625 24.31 -13.84 -6.83
N LYS A 626 25.08 -13.34 -7.81
CA LYS A 626 26.07 -12.26 -7.59
C LYS A 626 25.53 -10.95 -8.15
N TRP A 627 25.70 -9.89 -7.36
CA TRP A 627 25.41 -8.52 -7.74
C TRP A 627 26.51 -8.04 -8.68
N LEU A 628 26.16 -7.61 -9.88
CA LEU A 628 27.09 -7.00 -10.82
C LEU A 628 26.98 -5.47 -10.73
N ASN A 629 28.11 -4.79 -10.74
CA ASN A 629 28.15 -3.34 -10.86
C ASN A 629 27.71 -2.95 -12.27
N LEU A 630 26.64 -2.17 -12.39
CA LEU A 630 26.16 -1.70 -13.69
C LEU A 630 27.15 -0.78 -14.39
N GLU A 631 28.07 -0.16 -13.66
CA GLU A 631 29.17 0.63 -14.21
C GLU A 631 30.10 -0.17 -15.14
N LEU A 632 30.06 -1.51 -15.07
CA LEU A 632 30.79 -2.38 -15.99
C LEU A 632 30.11 -2.53 -17.36
N PHE A 633 28.82 -2.20 -17.46
CA PHE A 633 28.05 -2.33 -18.69
C PHE A 633 27.95 -0.99 -19.41
N SER A 634 28.20 -1.02 -20.71
CA SER A 634 28.03 0.14 -21.58
C SER A 634 26.62 0.17 -22.17
N ALA A 635 26.17 1.33 -22.66
CA ALA A 635 24.89 1.44 -23.37
C ALA A 635 24.81 0.49 -24.59
N ARG A 636 25.96 0.13 -25.17
CA ARG A 636 26.08 -0.83 -26.28
C ARG A 636 25.61 -2.24 -25.89
N ASP A 637 25.78 -2.62 -24.63
CA ASP A 637 25.43 -3.96 -24.14
C ASP A 637 23.93 -4.12 -23.89
N VAL A 638 23.21 -3.00 -23.79
CA VAL A 638 21.76 -2.96 -23.49
C VAL A 638 20.93 -2.55 -24.72
N MET A 639 21.47 -1.72 -25.60
CA MET A 639 20.74 -1.21 -26.76
C MET A 639 20.43 -2.31 -27.79
N GLU A 640 19.30 -2.17 -28.47
CA GLU A 640 18.97 -3.01 -29.62
C GLU A 640 19.83 -2.57 -30.83
N PRO A 641 20.69 -3.44 -31.40
CA PRO A 641 21.64 -3.04 -32.44
C PRO A 641 20.98 -2.75 -33.80
N CYS A 642 19.83 -3.36 -34.07
CA CYS A 642 19.13 -3.29 -35.36
C CYS A 642 17.98 -2.27 -35.33
N VAL A 643 18.31 -0.98 -35.32
CA VAL A 643 17.30 0.10 -35.27
C VAL A 643 16.73 0.39 -36.65
N ARG A 644 15.40 0.50 -36.75
CA ARG A 644 14.72 0.98 -37.96
C ARG A 644 14.73 2.51 -37.98
N VAL A 645 15.41 3.09 -38.96
CA VAL A 645 15.56 4.55 -39.13
C VAL A 645 14.61 5.09 -40.19
N LEU A 646 14.22 6.36 -40.05
CA LEU A 646 13.47 7.13 -41.05
C LEU A 646 14.37 8.22 -41.62
N HIS A 647 14.38 8.43 -42.94
CA HIS A 647 15.09 9.58 -43.51
C HIS A 647 14.26 10.85 -43.41
N LEU A 648 14.93 12.01 -43.40
CA LEU A 648 14.27 13.32 -43.43
C LEU A 648 13.24 13.45 -44.58
N LYS A 649 13.48 12.76 -45.70
CA LYS A 649 12.56 12.69 -46.85
C LYS A 649 12.29 11.23 -47.19
N GLU A 650 11.17 10.70 -46.71
CA GLU A 650 10.78 9.29 -46.90
C GLU A 650 9.57 9.17 -47.85
N LYS A 651 9.45 8.05 -48.56
CA LYS A 651 8.27 7.76 -49.38
C LYS A 651 7.12 7.28 -48.48
N ILE A 652 5.90 7.76 -48.73
CA ILE A 652 4.70 7.37 -47.97
C ILE A 652 4.48 5.86 -48.00
N VAL A 653 4.75 5.21 -49.14
CA VAL A 653 4.63 3.75 -49.28
C VAL A 653 5.59 3.01 -48.34
N SER A 654 6.84 3.46 -48.25
CA SER A 654 7.84 2.88 -47.33
C SER A 654 7.44 3.08 -45.87
N LEU A 655 6.89 4.26 -45.53
CA LEU A 655 6.42 4.57 -44.19
C LEU A 655 5.21 3.71 -43.80
N ALA A 656 4.23 3.54 -44.70
CA ALA A 656 3.09 2.67 -44.47
C ALA A 656 3.51 1.19 -44.28
N GLN A 657 4.47 0.72 -45.08
CA GLN A 657 5.04 -0.62 -44.91
C GLN A 657 5.78 -0.78 -43.58
N LEU A 658 6.56 0.24 -43.16
CA LEU A 658 7.25 0.23 -41.88
C LEU A 658 6.26 0.16 -40.71
N LEU A 659 5.19 0.97 -40.74
CA LEU A 659 4.15 0.98 -39.73
C LEU A 659 3.35 -0.33 -39.71
N ALA A 660 3.11 -0.95 -40.86
CA ALA A 660 2.44 -2.25 -40.93
C ALA A 660 3.30 -3.40 -40.39
N ASN A 661 4.62 -3.34 -40.62
CA ASN A 661 5.54 -4.43 -40.28
C ASN A 661 6.09 -4.36 -38.85
N THR A 662 6.04 -3.18 -38.21
CA THR A 662 6.65 -2.96 -36.88
C THR A 662 5.64 -2.43 -35.87
N SER A 663 5.83 -2.81 -34.61
CA SER A 663 5.05 -2.32 -33.46
C SER A 663 5.79 -1.24 -32.66
N HIS A 664 6.89 -0.69 -33.18
CA HIS A 664 7.68 0.32 -32.47
C HIS A 664 6.90 1.62 -32.26
N GLY A 665 7.01 2.20 -31.05
CA GLY A 665 6.33 3.44 -30.66
C GLY A 665 7.03 4.73 -31.14
N GLY A 666 8.29 4.65 -31.55
CA GLY A 666 9.04 5.78 -32.08
C GLY A 666 10.21 5.36 -32.96
N PHE A 667 10.60 6.29 -33.84
CA PHE A 667 11.59 6.07 -34.88
C PHE A 667 12.61 7.22 -34.89
N PRO A 668 13.92 6.94 -34.90
CA PRO A 668 14.93 7.98 -35.12
C PRO A 668 14.89 8.46 -36.57
N VAL A 669 14.97 9.79 -36.72
CA VAL A 669 15.07 10.48 -38.01
C VAL A 669 16.54 10.77 -38.29
N VAL A 670 17.01 10.28 -39.44
CA VAL A 670 18.38 10.45 -39.91
C VAL A 670 18.43 11.28 -41.19
N TYR A 671 19.56 11.94 -41.39
CA TYR A 671 19.86 12.66 -42.62
C TYR A 671 21.16 12.17 -43.23
N LYS A 672 21.14 12.02 -44.56
CA LYS A 672 22.28 11.64 -45.37
C LYS A 672 22.48 12.71 -46.43
N SER A 673 23.57 13.47 -46.34
CA SER A 673 23.87 14.56 -47.27
C SER A 673 24.42 14.05 -48.60
N GLU A 674 25.27 13.02 -48.56
CA GLU A 674 25.94 12.41 -49.71
C GLU A 674 25.96 10.87 -49.57
N PRO A 675 25.98 10.10 -50.68
CA PRO A 675 25.95 8.63 -50.64
C PRO A 675 27.10 8.00 -49.82
N ASP A 676 28.25 8.66 -49.72
CA ASP A 676 29.45 8.19 -49.02
C ASP A 676 29.58 8.70 -47.57
N GLN A 677 28.70 9.60 -47.12
CA GLN A 677 28.71 10.09 -45.74
C GLN A 677 27.89 9.20 -44.79
N ALA A 678 28.31 9.18 -43.53
CA ALA A 678 27.57 8.51 -42.46
C ALA A 678 26.22 9.19 -42.20
N GLU A 679 25.22 8.39 -41.82
CA GLU A 679 23.90 8.89 -41.44
C GLU A 679 24.00 9.68 -40.12
N VAL A 680 23.48 10.91 -40.12
CA VAL A 680 23.47 11.79 -38.95
C VAL A 680 22.09 11.79 -38.31
N PHE A 681 22.03 11.56 -37.01
CA PHE A 681 20.80 11.63 -36.23
C PHE A 681 20.33 13.09 -36.08
N LEU A 682 19.07 13.36 -36.43
CA LEU A 682 18.46 14.68 -36.32
C LEU A 682 17.42 14.78 -35.19
N GLY A 683 16.77 13.68 -34.83
CA GLY A 683 15.73 13.66 -33.82
C GLY A 683 14.90 12.39 -33.87
N THR A 684 13.77 12.37 -33.16
CA THR A 684 12.86 11.22 -33.10
C THR A 684 11.44 11.63 -33.46
N ILE A 685 10.72 10.75 -34.13
CA ILE A 685 9.29 10.89 -34.39
C ILE A 685 8.53 9.71 -33.78
N THR A 686 7.41 9.97 -33.12
CA THR A 686 6.60 8.90 -32.53
C THR A 686 5.59 8.37 -33.54
N ARG A 687 5.17 7.13 -33.36
CA ARG A 687 4.18 6.45 -34.19
C ARG A 687 2.83 7.18 -34.26
N SER A 688 2.46 7.88 -33.19
CA SER A 688 1.23 8.68 -33.13
C SER A 688 1.29 9.96 -33.98
N HIS A 689 2.49 10.39 -34.36
CA HIS A 689 2.74 11.58 -35.19
C HIS A 689 3.09 11.25 -36.65
N THR A 690 3.49 10.01 -36.95
CA THR A 690 3.69 9.46 -38.31
C THR A 690 2.38 8.99 -38.92
#